data_AF-A0AAV5A0E2-F1
#
_entry.id   AF-A0AAV5A0E2-F1
#
_cell.length_a   1.000
_cell.length_b   1.000
_cell.length_c   1.000
_cell.angle_alpha   90.00
_cell.angle_beta   90.00
_cell.angle_gamma   90.00
#
_symmetry.space_group_name_H-M   'P 1'
#
loop_
_entity.id
_entity.type
_entity.pdbx_description
1 polymer ?
#
loop_
_entity_poly.entity_id
_entity_poly.type
_entity_poly.pdbx_seq_one_letter_code
_entity_poly.pdbx_strand_id
1 'polypeptide(L)'
;MPSIDRTQKVIIAGAGAFGLSTAYHLLQRGWKRVIIYDQSSTLPAPDAASTDLNKVVRSSYTDATYTRLTREALQSWRDKSIWGDAYHESGVLIRGEEDSYTGVSLQNDRDHGVRVKEYRHNDNLKEDIQVLFGETVQLGSSIINFDGYLNLDSGWAHAQQAIELLLEHVRQLGGEIEPNKRVSELSEDGKGVKFQDGTEDKADIVIIATGSWTPSTFPNFGVTNRILATGQCIAKIQLTEDEAKVYANVPVVLDYASDTNIVKFAIHCSGYTYMKQNGLHLISTPRTFMTDEDGGAIPRSMLKELRERLREIYPELAARPFSGTRLCWYADTPDFNWVIDFHPEYPSVVFATGGSGHAFKFLPILGRLVADRIENTLEPSLMEKFSFNRIVKPGYGSDQNRAVTGTTELDLSELCVAEDLLSWKKVCSSPSFMNVAMITFRRLLIQKRNTSCMRPPPELPHEVGAIRLLNHMTIKIGLYSVPHRAEREEICSRAMLQESYDKFKPSAFRFPELNGWHIVITSETMIDELRKSPDEALSFSRSASDIIAGDYTLGPNVERNPYHVGIVRTQLTKNLPIVFPDVLEEAVFAIDELIPLTDDWTPVKAFNTVKTLVCRVSNRTFVGLPLCREPEFIDLNVRFTIDVVLTAKIINLFPDFLKPIVGRSLSRVRRGIQIGLKHLTPIIEERQKKIDEYGRDYPGKPNDALSWLMDEAKDEERSTYNLAMRVLTLNFAAIHTTSMTFTQALFDLACRPEYIPLLRSEIENIIKIYGWNKVSIGRMHKLDSFFKESQRIHGLGALSLPRKAIKDYTLSDGTFIPEGSNVSAICTARQCDDAVYSLGKTFDGFRFLDPLSTANLKDSGRERSDDIMNMSSSMVSTGLNYLPFGHGRHACPGRFFVSMEMKIIMAHILLTYDFKLMDGCVRDQTLEKEKQWQWLLNMAKLALVKPGLPPSLDTRFGAPCTTLFHTLSFED
;
A
#
# COMPACT_ATOMS: atom_id res chain seq x y z
N MET A 1 -43.01 -15.22 0.14
CA MET A 1 -42.74 -15.02 1.58
C MET A 1 -43.71 -15.85 2.38
N PRO A 2 -43.33 -16.36 3.56
CA PRO A 2 -44.21 -17.17 4.41
C PRO A 2 -45.44 -16.36 4.89
N SER A 3 -46.55 -17.04 5.17
CA SER A 3 -47.74 -16.42 5.77
C SER A 3 -47.43 -16.02 7.21
N ILE A 4 -47.63 -14.74 7.55
CA ILE A 4 -47.35 -14.19 8.89
C ILE A 4 -48.47 -14.63 9.85
N ASP A 5 -48.09 -15.39 10.88
CA ASP A 5 -48.96 -15.74 11.99
C ASP A 5 -48.19 -15.48 13.30
N ARG A 6 -48.65 -14.56 14.14
CA ARG A 6 -47.97 -14.16 15.39
C ARG A 6 -47.93 -15.26 16.47
N THR A 7 -48.56 -16.41 16.22
CA THR A 7 -48.45 -17.63 17.03
C THR A 7 -47.27 -18.52 16.61
N GLN A 8 -46.67 -18.26 15.44
CA GLN A 8 -45.46 -18.92 14.95
C GLN A 8 -44.33 -18.83 15.96
N LYS A 9 -43.53 -19.89 16.00
CA LYS A 9 -42.34 -19.96 16.82
C LYS A 9 -41.17 -19.27 16.12
N VAL A 10 -40.57 -18.31 16.81
CA VAL A 10 -39.38 -17.58 16.36
C VAL A 10 -38.20 -17.96 17.25
N ILE A 11 -37.14 -18.47 16.63
CA ILE A 11 -35.85 -18.69 17.28
C ILE A 11 -34.90 -17.56 16.88
N ILE A 12 -34.19 -16.99 17.85
CA ILE A 12 -33.15 -15.98 17.64
C ILE A 12 -31.83 -16.56 18.14
N ALA A 13 -30.85 -16.70 17.24
CA ALA A 13 -29.50 -17.13 17.58
C ALA A 13 -28.66 -15.90 17.95
N GLY A 14 -28.37 -15.71 19.25
CA GLY A 14 -27.56 -14.63 19.81
C GLY A 14 -28.37 -13.61 20.61
N ALA A 15 -27.97 -13.36 21.86
CA ALA A 15 -28.55 -12.37 22.78
C ALA A 15 -27.76 -11.05 22.79
N GLY A 16 -27.19 -10.66 21.64
CA GLY A 16 -26.55 -9.36 21.46
C GLY A 16 -27.54 -8.24 21.11
N ALA A 17 -27.02 -7.11 20.64
CA ALA A 17 -27.83 -5.93 20.29
C ALA A 17 -28.97 -6.22 19.30
N PHE A 18 -28.68 -6.91 18.19
CA PHE A 18 -29.71 -7.28 17.20
C PHE A 18 -30.74 -8.24 17.79
N GLY A 19 -30.30 -9.30 18.47
CA GLY A 19 -31.18 -10.35 18.95
C GLY A 19 -32.15 -9.87 20.02
N LEU A 20 -31.65 -9.18 21.05
CA LEU A 20 -32.49 -8.67 22.14
C LEU A 20 -33.42 -7.56 21.68
N SER A 21 -32.94 -6.63 20.86
CA SER A 21 -33.78 -5.59 20.29
C SER A 21 -34.90 -6.20 19.44
N THR A 22 -34.59 -7.22 18.62
CA THR A 22 -35.57 -7.93 17.80
C THR A 22 -36.62 -8.63 18.66
N ALA A 23 -36.20 -9.38 19.69
CA ALA A 23 -37.11 -10.05 20.59
C ALA A 23 -38.07 -9.07 21.27
N TYR A 24 -37.53 -7.97 21.80
CA TYR A 24 -38.32 -6.92 22.44
C TYR A 24 -39.42 -6.38 21.51
N HIS A 25 -39.07 -6.02 20.28
CA HIS A 25 -40.04 -5.47 19.32
C HIS A 25 -41.05 -6.50 18.82
N LEU A 26 -40.66 -7.76 18.60
CA LEU A 26 -41.60 -8.82 18.22
C LEU A 26 -42.61 -9.07 19.35
N LEU A 27 -42.15 -9.18 20.60
CA LEU A 27 -43.02 -9.39 21.75
C LEU A 27 -43.99 -8.22 21.97
N GLN A 28 -43.51 -6.98 21.84
CA GLN A 28 -44.38 -5.78 21.88
C GLN A 28 -45.47 -5.79 20.80
N ARG A 29 -45.17 -6.35 19.62
CA ARG A 29 -46.14 -6.50 18.52
C ARG A 29 -47.07 -7.71 18.69
N GLY A 30 -46.95 -8.44 19.78
CA GLY A 30 -47.84 -9.53 20.16
C GLY A 30 -47.42 -10.91 19.68
N TRP A 31 -46.19 -11.10 19.20
CA TRP A 31 -45.63 -12.42 18.96
C TRP A 31 -45.56 -13.20 20.27
N LYS A 32 -45.98 -14.48 20.25
CA LYS A 32 -46.19 -15.25 21.50
C LYS A 32 -45.09 -16.24 21.84
N ARG A 33 -44.28 -16.66 20.87
CA ARG A 33 -43.28 -17.73 21.02
C ARG A 33 -41.93 -17.28 20.49
N VAL A 34 -41.25 -16.42 21.24
CA VAL A 34 -39.92 -15.90 20.88
C VAL A 34 -38.88 -16.48 21.85
N ILE A 35 -37.92 -17.23 21.32
CA ILE A 35 -36.87 -17.89 22.10
C ILE A 35 -35.50 -17.40 21.61
N ILE A 36 -34.65 -16.97 22.54
CA ILE A 36 -33.27 -16.57 22.25
C ILE A 36 -32.31 -17.63 22.79
N TYR A 37 -31.40 -18.10 21.94
CA TYR A 37 -30.30 -18.98 22.33
C TYR A 37 -28.98 -18.22 22.29
N ASP A 38 -28.22 -18.24 23.39
CA ASP A 38 -26.88 -17.65 23.43
C ASP A 38 -25.83 -18.66 23.90
N GLN A 39 -24.63 -18.58 23.34
CA GLN A 39 -23.53 -19.46 23.70
C GLN A 39 -22.96 -19.16 25.09
N SER A 40 -23.10 -17.93 25.58
CA SER A 40 -22.57 -17.53 26.87
C SER A 40 -23.41 -18.08 28.02
N SER A 41 -22.73 -18.59 29.05
CA SER A 41 -23.39 -19.05 30.28
C SER A 41 -23.86 -17.90 31.16
N THR A 42 -23.28 -16.71 31.00
CA THR A 42 -23.64 -15.50 31.74
C THR A 42 -24.21 -14.48 30.76
N LEU A 43 -25.36 -13.89 31.09
CA LEU A 43 -25.99 -12.84 30.28
C LEU A 43 -26.12 -11.54 31.09
N PRO A 44 -25.78 -10.37 30.51
CA PRO A 44 -25.24 -10.16 29.16
C PRO A 44 -23.91 -10.88 28.90
N ALA A 45 -23.73 -11.39 27.69
CA ALA A 45 -22.52 -12.11 27.30
C ALA A 45 -21.30 -11.17 27.45
N PRO A 46 -20.32 -11.47 28.32
CA PRO A 46 -19.30 -10.49 28.71
C PRO A 46 -18.27 -10.24 27.60
N ASP A 47 -18.15 -11.16 26.65
CA ASP A 47 -17.28 -11.11 25.48
C ASP A 47 -17.94 -10.55 24.21
N ALA A 48 -19.25 -10.27 24.25
CA ALA A 48 -19.96 -9.67 23.12
C ALA A 48 -19.53 -8.23 22.84
N ALA A 49 -19.59 -7.80 21.58
CA ALA A 49 -19.28 -6.41 21.19
C ALA A 49 -20.27 -5.38 21.76
N SER A 50 -21.51 -5.81 22.02
CA SER A 50 -22.57 -5.00 22.65
C SER A 50 -22.41 -4.89 24.16
N THR A 51 -21.69 -5.82 24.79
CA THR A 51 -21.42 -5.83 26.24
C THR A 51 -20.00 -5.30 26.47
N ASP A 52 -19.95 -3.99 26.70
CA ASP A 52 -18.73 -3.22 26.93
C ASP A 52 -19.04 -2.15 27.99
N LEU A 53 -18.06 -1.30 28.34
CA LEU A 53 -18.28 -0.21 29.30
C LEU A 53 -19.34 0.78 28.79
N ASN A 54 -19.08 1.35 27.61
CA ASN A 54 -19.85 2.45 27.02
C ASN A 54 -19.81 2.41 25.49
N LYS A 55 -20.64 3.18 24.79
CA LYS A 55 -20.56 3.39 23.34
C LYS A 55 -20.99 4.80 22.99
N VAL A 56 -20.29 5.43 22.05
CA VAL A 56 -20.70 6.71 21.45
C VAL A 56 -22.00 6.55 20.66
N VAL A 57 -22.98 7.41 20.97
CA VAL A 57 -24.28 7.52 20.30
C VAL A 57 -24.32 8.86 19.59
N ARG A 58 -24.27 8.86 18.24
CA ARG A 58 -24.16 10.09 17.44
C ARG A 58 -24.93 10.04 16.11
N SER A 59 -25.56 11.15 15.72
CA SER A 59 -26.30 11.29 14.45
C SER A 59 -25.46 11.70 13.24
N SER A 60 -24.23 12.14 13.48
CA SER A 60 -23.33 12.71 12.47
C SER A 60 -22.84 11.69 11.43
N TYR A 61 -23.63 11.46 10.37
CA TYR A 61 -23.32 10.55 9.27
C TYR A 61 -23.34 11.27 7.94
N THR A 62 -22.49 10.84 7.01
CA THR A 62 -22.57 11.30 5.60
C THR A 62 -23.75 10.70 4.85
N ASP A 63 -24.26 9.56 5.34
CA ASP A 63 -25.50 8.95 4.86
C ASP A 63 -26.70 9.49 5.65
N ALA A 64 -27.54 10.27 4.98
CA ALA A 64 -28.74 10.86 5.55
C ALA A 64 -29.70 9.81 6.13
N THR A 65 -29.72 8.58 5.62
CA THR A 65 -30.54 7.48 6.15
C THR A 65 -30.12 7.14 7.57
N TYR A 66 -28.81 7.06 7.83
CA TYR A 66 -28.28 6.78 9.16
C TYR A 66 -28.40 7.97 10.11
N THR A 67 -28.32 9.20 9.60
CA THR A 67 -28.66 10.40 10.39
C THR A 67 -30.13 10.34 10.85
N ARG A 68 -31.06 10.09 9.93
CA ARG A 68 -32.50 9.94 10.23
C ARG A 68 -32.78 8.83 11.24
N LEU A 69 -32.24 7.63 11.00
CA LEU A 69 -32.42 6.48 11.89
C LEU A 69 -31.80 6.73 13.27
N THR A 70 -30.67 7.44 13.35
CA THR A 70 -30.07 7.75 14.66
C THR A 70 -30.91 8.75 15.42
N ARG A 71 -31.54 9.72 14.76
CA ARG A 71 -32.47 10.65 15.43
C ARG A 71 -33.65 9.93 16.03
N GLU A 72 -34.20 8.95 15.32
CA GLU A 72 -35.24 8.07 15.86
C GLU A 72 -34.73 7.27 17.08
N ALA A 73 -33.54 6.70 16.99
CA ALA A 73 -32.91 6.00 18.10
C ALA A 73 -32.67 6.93 19.31
N LEU A 74 -32.20 8.16 19.10
CA LEU A 74 -31.97 9.16 20.14
C LEU A 74 -33.26 9.58 20.85
N GLN A 75 -34.38 9.68 20.12
CA GLN A 75 -35.68 9.92 20.74
C GLN A 75 -36.05 8.78 21.69
N SER A 76 -35.79 7.53 21.30
CA SER A 76 -36.02 6.38 22.18
C SER A 76 -35.02 6.34 23.34
N TRP A 77 -33.72 6.58 23.12
CA TRP A 77 -32.70 6.59 24.17
C TRP A 77 -33.02 7.55 25.33
N ARG A 78 -33.70 8.67 25.03
CA ARG A 78 -34.15 9.64 26.04
C ARG A 78 -35.32 9.15 26.90
N ASP A 79 -35.98 8.06 26.49
CA ASP A 79 -37.06 7.45 27.26
C ASP A 79 -36.49 6.65 28.45
N LYS A 80 -36.45 7.32 29.60
CA LYS A 80 -36.00 6.73 30.87
C LYS A 80 -36.85 5.55 31.33
N SER A 81 -38.09 5.39 30.85
CA SER A 81 -38.91 4.23 31.21
C SER A 81 -38.38 2.93 30.60
N ILE A 82 -37.67 3.03 29.48
CA ILE A 82 -37.05 1.90 28.80
C ILE A 82 -35.57 1.80 29.17
N TRP A 83 -34.85 2.93 29.10
CA TRP A 83 -33.38 2.95 29.16
C TRP A 83 -32.81 3.42 30.50
N GLY A 84 -33.65 3.80 31.47
CA GLY A 84 -33.17 4.31 32.76
C GLY A 84 -32.18 5.47 32.58
N ASP A 85 -31.01 5.33 33.20
CA ASP A 85 -29.89 6.27 33.05
C ASP A 85 -28.81 5.74 32.08
N ALA A 86 -29.11 4.75 31.24
CA ALA A 86 -28.13 4.15 30.34
C ALA A 86 -27.67 5.07 29.19
N TYR A 87 -28.30 6.23 28.96
CA TYR A 87 -27.90 7.19 27.93
C TYR A 87 -27.64 8.57 28.52
N HIS A 88 -26.51 9.17 28.13
CA HIS A 88 -26.06 10.48 28.58
C HIS A 88 -25.82 11.39 27.36
N GLU A 89 -26.65 12.42 27.23
CA GLU A 89 -26.55 13.46 26.20
C GLU A 89 -25.50 14.51 26.59
N SER A 90 -24.22 14.12 26.54
CA SER A 90 -23.09 14.99 26.91
C SER A 90 -22.53 15.82 25.73
N GLY A 91 -23.08 15.63 24.53
CA GLY A 91 -22.53 16.17 23.29
C GLY A 91 -21.38 15.33 22.74
N VAL A 92 -21.20 15.34 21.42
CA VAL A 92 -20.08 14.67 20.72
C VAL A 92 -19.37 15.68 19.85
N LEU A 93 -18.05 15.80 20.02
CA LEU A 93 -17.23 16.68 19.20
C LEU A 93 -16.76 15.93 17.94
N ILE A 94 -17.11 16.46 16.76
CA ILE A 94 -16.80 15.87 15.46
C ILE A 94 -15.71 16.70 14.79
N ARG A 95 -14.52 16.09 14.64
CA ARG A 95 -13.35 16.72 13.99
C ARG A 95 -13.39 16.58 12.48
N GLY A 96 -13.05 17.64 11.76
CA GLY A 96 -12.72 17.60 10.34
C GLY A 96 -13.05 18.90 9.60
N GLU A 97 -12.45 19.04 8.44
CA GLU A 97 -12.61 20.20 7.56
C GLU A 97 -13.97 20.21 6.86
N GLU A 98 -14.36 21.38 6.35
CA GLU A 98 -15.67 21.62 5.72
C GLU A 98 -15.89 20.81 4.43
N ASP A 99 -14.82 20.48 3.70
CA ASP A 99 -14.90 19.67 2.47
C ASP A 99 -14.73 18.15 2.71
N SER A 100 -14.79 17.71 3.98
CA SER A 100 -14.59 16.31 4.38
C SER A 100 -15.89 15.58 4.79
N TYR A 101 -15.78 14.33 5.27
CA TYR A 101 -16.88 13.61 5.95
C TYR A 101 -17.61 14.51 6.97
N THR A 102 -16.86 15.37 7.65
CA THR A 102 -17.38 16.27 8.69
C THR A 102 -18.32 17.33 8.12
N GLY A 103 -18.03 17.89 6.94
CA GLY A 103 -18.94 18.85 6.30
C GLY A 103 -20.25 18.24 5.86
N VAL A 104 -20.21 17.08 5.19
CA VAL A 104 -21.45 16.39 4.74
C VAL A 104 -22.27 15.92 5.93
N SER A 105 -21.63 15.40 7.00
CA SER A 105 -22.35 15.02 8.21
C SER A 105 -22.95 16.21 8.97
N LEU A 106 -22.26 17.36 9.00
CA LEU A 106 -22.79 18.61 9.54
C LEU A 106 -24.02 19.07 8.76
N GLN A 107 -23.97 19.01 7.43
CA GLN A 107 -25.11 19.39 6.60
C GLN A 107 -26.31 18.46 6.82
N ASN A 108 -26.09 17.14 6.87
CA ASN A 108 -27.16 16.19 7.20
C ASN A 108 -27.74 16.44 8.61
N ASP A 109 -26.91 16.73 9.60
CA ASP A 109 -27.34 17.07 10.96
C ASP A 109 -28.21 18.35 10.94
N ARG A 110 -27.81 19.38 10.18
CA ARG A 110 -28.60 20.62 9.99
C ARG A 110 -29.94 20.35 9.30
N ASP A 111 -29.93 19.59 8.21
CA ASP A 111 -31.13 19.27 7.41
C ASP A 111 -32.18 18.51 8.23
N HIS A 112 -31.73 17.76 9.23
CA HIS A 112 -32.61 17.05 10.15
C HIS A 112 -32.90 17.84 11.44
N GLY A 113 -32.41 19.07 11.60
CA GLY A 113 -32.67 19.90 12.77
C GLY A 113 -31.98 19.41 14.05
N VAL A 114 -30.71 18.98 13.96
CA VAL A 114 -29.85 18.65 15.10
C VAL A 114 -29.29 19.93 15.71
N ARG A 115 -29.22 20.02 17.04
CA ARG A 115 -28.53 21.12 17.72
C ARG A 115 -27.02 20.98 17.54
N VAL A 116 -26.43 21.82 16.68
CA VAL A 116 -24.99 21.83 16.43
C VAL A 116 -24.38 23.19 16.79
N LYS A 117 -23.14 23.17 17.30
CA LYS A 117 -22.31 24.36 17.50
C LYS A 117 -21.00 24.19 16.75
N GLU A 118 -20.73 25.06 15.79
CA GLU A 118 -19.51 24.99 14.99
C GLU A 118 -18.33 25.66 15.67
N TYR A 119 -17.17 25.08 15.42
CA TYR A 119 -15.88 25.60 15.85
C TYR A 119 -14.99 25.67 14.60
N ARG A 120 -14.46 26.85 14.34
CA ARG A 120 -13.57 27.15 13.22
C ARG A 120 -12.39 27.95 13.74
N HIS A 121 -11.25 27.82 13.09
CA HIS A 121 -10.06 28.59 13.41
C HIS A 121 -10.35 30.10 13.46
N ASN A 122 -10.29 30.66 14.66
CA ASN A 122 -10.45 32.09 14.94
C ASN A 122 -9.66 32.46 16.20
N ASP A 123 -9.54 33.76 16.49
CA ASP A 123 -8.70 34.27 17.58
C ASP A 123 -9.13 33.81 18.99
N ASN A 124 -10.36 33.29 19.17
CA ASN A 124 -10.92 32.88 20.47
C ASN A 124 -11.17 31.36 20.59
N LEU A 125 -10.83 30.57 19.57
CA LEU A 125 -11.15 29.15 19.49
C LEU A 125 -10.58 28.36 20.68
N LYS A 126 -9.37 28.73 21.10
CA LYS A 126 -8.67 28.07 22.20
C LYS A 126 -9.42 28.26 23.52
N GLU A 127 -9.86 29.49 23.80
CA GLU A 127 -10.62 29.84 24.99
C GLU A 127 -11.98 29.14 24.98
N ASP A 128 -12.67 29.15 23.85
CA ASP A 128 -13.98 28.49 23.68
C ASP A 128 -13.91 26.97 23.87
N ILE A 129 -12.85 26.33 23.38
CA ILE A 129 -12.60 24.90 23.58
C ILE A 129 -12.17 24.63 25.03
N GLN A 130 -11.33 25.47 25.64
CA GLN A 130 -10.93 25.28 27.03
C GLN A 130 -12.12 25.39 28.00
N VAL A 131 -13.05 26.31 27.75
CA VAL A 131 -14.31 26.42 28.52
C VAL A 131 -15.16 25.16 28.38
N LEU A 132 -15.22 24.57 27.19
CA LEU A 132 -16.00 23.36 26.92
C LEU A 132 -15.47 22.12 27.67
N PHE A 133 -14.14 22.03 27.88
CA PHE A 133 -13.50 20.90 28.58
C PHE A 133 -13.24 21.18 30.06
N GLY A 134 -13.46 22.42 30.51
CA GLY A 134 -13.16 22.88 31.86
C GLY A 134 -11.73 23.40 32.00
N GLU A 135 -11.55 24.48 32.78
CA GLU A 135 -10.27 25.21 32.92
C GLU A 135 -9.14 24.36 33.50
N THR A 136 -9.46 23.29 34.23
CA THR A 136 -8.49 22.41 34.89
C THR A 136 -8.00 21.27 33.99
N VAL A 137 -8.64 21.00 32.85
CA VAL A 137 -8.26 19.90 31.96
C VAL A 137 -7.14 20.34 31.02
N GLN A 138 -6.01 19.62 31.05
CA GLN A 138 -4.93 19.85 30.10
C GLN A 138 -5.26 19.25 28.74
N LEU A 139 -5.34 20.11 27.74
CA LEU A 139 -5.64 19.76 26.36
C LEU A 139 -4.37 19.73 25.51
N GLY A 140 -4.28 18.73 24.63
CA GLY A 140 -3.19 18.64 23.65
C GLY A 140 -3.40 19.57 22.45
N SER A 141 -2.34 19.77 21.65
CA SER A 141 -2.38 20.67 20.49
C SER A 141 -3.42 20.28 19.44
N SER A 142 -3.77 18.99 19.36
CA SER A 142 -4.68 18.41 18.37
C SER A 142 -6.14 18.77 18.61
N ILE A 143 -6.50 19.15 19.85
CA ILE A 143 -7.86 19.58 20.21
C ILE A 143 -7.97 21.11 20.36
N ILE A 144 -6.87 21.78 20.71
CA ILE A 144 -6.83 23.25 20.84
C ILE A 144 -6.92 23.95 19.48
N ASN A 145 -6.33 23.37 18.43
CA ASN A 145 -6.32 23.91 17.08
C ASN A 145 -7.28 23.13 16.16
N PHE A 146 -8.51 22.98 16.60
CA PHE A 146 -9.51 22.10 16.00
C PHE A 146 -10.45 22.84 15.01
N ASP A 147 -10.72 22.22 13.87
CA ASP A 147 -11.87 22.54 13.02
C ASP A 147 -12.91 21.41 13.08
N GLY A 148 -14.18 21.78 13.24
CA GLY A 148 -15.29 20.84 13.27
C GLY A 148 -16.54 21.40 13.97
N TYR A 149 -17.32 20.53 14.62
CA TYR A 149 -18.54 20.96 15.32
C TYR A 149 -18.88 20.05 16.50
N LEU A 150 -19.60 20.60 17.47
CA LEU A 150 -20.20 19.89 18.59
C LEU A 150 -21.64 19.55 18.24
N ASN A 151 -21.97 18.27 18.22
CA ASN A 151 -23.34 17.77 18.13
C ASN A 151 -23.90 17.62 19.55
N LEU A 152 -24.81 18.52 19.94
CA LEU A 152 -25.36 18.61 21.30
C LEU A 152 -26.46 17.59 21.57
N ASP A 153 -27.06 16.98 20.54
CA ASP A 153 -28.09 15.94 20.69
C ASP A 153 -27.50 14.54 20.81
N SER A 154 -26.18 14.42 20.71
CA SER A 154 -25.44 13.17 20.76
C SER A 154 -24.74 13.00 22.11
N GLY A 155 -24.23 11.80 22.38
CA GLY A 155 -23.48 11.55 23.62
C GLY A 155 -22.95 10.13 23.68
N TRP A 156 -23.07 9.49 24.85
CA TRP A 156 -22.66 8.10 25.04
C TRP A 156 -23.71 7.31 25.81
N ALA A 157 -23.69 5.99 25.66
CA ALA A 157 -24.57 5.08 26.39
C ALA A 157 -23.76 4.04 27.15
N HIS A 158 -24.16 3.72 28.38
CA HIS A 158 -23.61 2.64 29.18
C HIS A 158 -24.02 1.29 28.55
N ALA A 159 -23.05 0.61 27.93
CA ALA A 159 -23.38 -0.41 26.95
C ALA A 159 -23.93 -1.69 27.59
N GLN A 160 -23.26 -2.17 28.65
CA GLN A 160 -23.72 -3.33 29.41
C GLN A 160 -25.10 -3.09 30.04
N GLN A 161 -25.30 -1.98 30.77
CA GLN A 161 -26.57 -1.61 31.39
C GLN A 161 -27.73 -1.58 30.37
N ALA A 162 -27.53 -1.01 29.18
CA ALA A 162 -28.57 -1.01 28.14
C ALA A 162 -28.97 -2.42 27.68
N ILE A 163 -28.01 -3.36 27.62
CA ILE A 163 -28.29 -4.77 27.30
C ILE A 163 -28.98 -5.48 28.47
N GLU A 164 -28.60 -5.19 29.72
CA GLU A 164 -29.26 -5.70 30.92
C GLU A 164 -30.74 -5.30 30.97
N LEU A 165 -31.03 -4.03 30.69
CA LEU A 165 -32.39 -3.51 30.63
C LEU A 165 -33.21 -4.22 29.54
N LEU A 166 -32.66 -4.40 28.34
CA LEU A 166 -33.36 -5.16 27.29
C LEU A 166 -33.59 -6.63 27.66
N LEU A 167 -32.62 -7.29 28.30
CA LEU A 167 -32.79 -8.66 28.80
C LEU A 167 -33.96 -8.75 29.78
N GLU A 168 -34.07 -7.77 30.69
CA GLU A 168 -35.17 -7.69 31.64
C GLU A 168 -36.50 -7.47 30.93
N HIS A 169 -36.58 -6.48 30.02
CA HIS A 169 -37.80 -6.18 29.28
C HIS A 169 -38.28 -7.36 28.43
N VAL A 170 -37.37 -8.07 27.76
CA VAL A 170 -37.73 -9.27 26.98
C VAL A 170 -38.34 -10.34 27.87
N ARG A 171 -37.77 -10.59 29.06
CA ARG A 171 -38.32 -11.55 30.03
C ARG A 171 -39.69 -11.11 30.57
N GLN A 172 -39.85 -9.83 30.90
CA GLN A 172 -41.11 -9.28 31.37
C GLN A 172 -42.24 -9.40 30.32
N LEU A 173 -41.89 -9.27 29.04
CA LEU A 173 -42.82 -9.46 27.92
C LEU A 173 -43.08 -10.94 27.57
N GLY A 174 -42.46 -11.89 28.29
CA GLY A 174 -42.67 -13.33 28.12
C GLY A 174 -41.76 -14.00 27.10
N GLY A 175 -40.66 -13.37 26.70
CA GLY A 175 -39.63 -13.99 25.87
C GLY A 175 -38.79 -15.01 26.65
N GLU A 176 -38.47 -16.12 26.01
CA GLU A 176 -37.62 -17.17 26.57
C GLU A 176 -36.15 -16.89 26.20
N ILE A 177 -35.23 -17.01 27.15
CA ILE A 177 -33.80 -16.77 26.93
C ILE A 177 -33.01 -17.90 27.56
N GLU A 178 -32.34 -18.67 26.72
CA GLU A 178 -31.61 -19.89 27.09
C GLU A 178 -30.10 -19.64 26.96
N PRO A 179 -29.40 -19.39 28.09
CA PRO A 179 -27.95 -19.24 28.09
C PRO A 179 -27.25 -20.60 27.93
N ASN A 180 -25.93 -20.58 27.69
CA ASN A 180 -25.10 -21.78 27.54
C ASN A 180 -25.59 -22.76 26.47
N LYS A 181 -26.27 -22.25 25.43
CA LYS A 181 -26.86 -23.05 24.36
C LYS A 181 -26.35 -22.55 23.01
N ARG A 182 -25.15 -23.00 22.65
CA ARG A 182 -24.47 -22.59 21.42
C ARG A 182 -25.10 -23.22 20.19
N VAL A 183 -25.71 -22.39 19.34
CA VAL A 183 -26.13 -22.78 17.99
C VAL A 183 -24.88 -23.01 17.15
N SER A 184 -24.80 -24.19 16.51
CA SER A 184 -23.66 -24.59 15.67
C SER A 184 -24.00 -24.63 14.18
N GLU A 185 -25.25 -24.92 13.83
CA GLU A 185 -25.72 -24.95 12.44
C GLU A 185 -27.24 -24.73 12.36
N LEU A 186 -27.75 -24.47 11.16
CA LEU A 186 -29.19 -24.51 10.87
C LEU A 186 -29.61 -25.94 10.53
N SER A 187 -30.89 -26.27 10.71
CA SER A 187 -31.47 -27.51 10.17
C SER A 187 -31.38 -27.51 8.63
N GLU A 188 -31.36 -28.69 8.01
CA GLU A 188 -31.21 -28.83 6.54
C GLU A 188 -32.29 -28.09 5.74
N ASP A 189 -33.49 -27.94 6.30
CA ASP A 189 -34.61 -27.23 5.70
C ASP A 189 -34.70 -25.74 6.11
N GLY A 190 -33.77 -25.26 6.93
CA GLY A 190 -33.75 -23.90 7.47
C GLY A 190 -34.87 -23.59 8.47
N LYS A 191 -35.58 -24.61 8.99
CA LYS A 191 -36.71 -24.48 9.94
C LYS A 191 -36.34 -24.87 11.37
N GLY A 192 -35.11 -24.58 11.76
CA GLY A 192 -34.59 -24.90 13.07
C GLY A 192 -33.11 -24.60 13.22
N VAL A 193 -32.63 -24.77 14.44
CA VAL A 193 -31.23 -24.64 14.82
C VAL A 193 -30.77 -25.95 15.46
N LYS A 194 -29.54 -26.35 15.15
CA LYS A 194 -28.86 -27.42 15.87
C LYS A 194 -27.79 -26.84 16.77
N PHE A 195 -27.62 -27.48 17.92
CA PHE A 195 -26.74 -27.03 18.97
C PHE A 195 -25.45 -27.85 18.99
N GLN A 196 -24.42 -27.31 19.63
CA GLN A 196 -23.12 -27.99 19.75
C GLN A 196 -23.21 -29.35 20.49
N ASP A 197 -24.21 -29.55 21.35
CA ASP A 197 -24.47 -30.81 22.05
C ASP A 197 -25.19 -31.87 21.18
N GLY A 198 -25.47 -31.55 19.92
CA GLY A 198 -26.15 -32.42 18.95
C GLY A 198 -27.68 -32.38 19.04
N THR A 199 -28.26 -31.65 19.99
CA THR A 199 -29.72 -31.44 20.05
C THR A 199 -30.18 -30.44 18.98
N GLU A 200 -31.47 -30.47 18.64
CA GLU A 200 -32.07 -29.59 17.64
C GLU A 200 -33.37 -28.99 18.19
N ASP A 201 -33.65 -27.74 17.81
CA ASP A 201 -34.95 -27.12 18.05
C ASP A 201 -35.51 -26.49 16.77
N LYS A 202 -36.79 -26.78 16.50
CA LYS A 202 -37.50 -26.34 15.29
C LYS A 202 -38.23 -25.03 15.51
N ALA A 203 -38.32 -24.23 14.46
CA ALA A 203 -39.05 -22.96 14.43
C ALA A 203 -39.60 -22.65 13.04
N ASP A 204 -40.64 -21.82 13.01
CA ASP A 204 -41.21 -21.31 11.77
C ASP A 204 -40.31 -20.21 11.17
N ILE A 205 -39.65 -19.44 12.04
CA ILE A 205 -38.70 -18.38 11.67
C ILE A 205 -37.44 -18.51 12.53
N VAL A 206 -36.27 -18.49 11.89
CA VAL A 206 -34.95 -18.48 12.54
C VAL A 206 -34.23 -17.17 12.22
N ILE A 207 -33.87 -16.40 13.24
CA ILE A 207 -33.17 -15.11 13.11
C ILE A 207 -31.71 -15.30 13.52
N ILE A 208 -30.80 -15.00 12.60
CA ILE A 208 -29.35 -15.06 12.84
C ILE A 208 -28.86 -13.70 13.33
N ALA A 209 -28.57 -13.62 14.62
CA ALA A 209 -28.10 -12.41 15.32
C ALA A 209 -26.80 -12.66 16.11
N THR A 210 -25.97 -13.60 15.66
CA THR A 210 -24.73 -14.03 16.35
C THR A 210 -23.55 -13.05 16.19
N GLY A 211 -23.76 -11.90 15.56
CA GLY A 211 -22.75 -10.85 15.43
C GLY A 211 -21.49 -11.31 14.68
N SER A 212 -20.31 -11.02 15.24
CA SER A 212 -19.02 -11.38 14.63
C SER A 212 -18.78 -12.89 14.54
N TRP A 213 -19.58 -13.71 15.24
CA TRP A 213 -19.58 -15.17 15.11
C TRP A 213 -20.37 -15.66 13.90
N THR A 214 -21.22 -14.83 13.27
CA THR A 214 -22.04 -15.25 12.13
C THR A 214 -21.27 -15.98 11.02
N PRO A 215 -20.14 -15.47 10.49
CA PRO A 215 -19.45 -16.17 9.41
C PRO A 215 -18.87 -17.52 9.84
N SER A 216 -18.37 -17.64 11.08
CA SER A 216 -17.79 -18.89 11.58
C SER A 216 -18.84 -19.90 12.08
N THR A 217 -20.02 -19.45 12.52
CA THR A 217 -21.12 -20.34 12.91
C THR A 217 -21.91 -20.85 11.71
N PHE A 218 -22.11 -20.03 10.67
CA PHE A 218 -22.96 -20.38 9.52
C PHE A 218 -22.21 -20.34 8.18
N PRO A 219 -21.05 -21.00 8.04
CA PRO A 219 -20.17 -20.81 6.88
C PRO A 219 -20.79 -21.22 5.54
N ASN A 220 -21.79 -22.12 5.56
CA ASN A 220 -22.42 -22.67 4.36
C ASN A 220 -23.68 -21.90 3.90
N PHE A 221 -24.02 -20.77 4.54
CA PHE A 221 -25.25 -20.01 4.26
C PHE A 221 -24.98 -18.69 3.52
N GLY A 222 -23.97 -18.67 2.63
CA GLY A 222 -23.68 -17.53 1.77
C GLY A 222 -23.20 -16.26 2.48
N VAL A 223 -22.80 -16.35 3.76
CA VAL A 223 -22.39 -15.21 4.59
C VAL A 223 -20.88 -14.95 4.59
N THR A 224 -20.06 -15.94 4.26
CA THR A 224 -18.58 -15.87 4.37
C THR A 224 -17.96 -14.80 3.47
N ASN A 225 -18.56 -14.54 2.30
CA ASN A 225 -18.14 -13.47 1.38
C ASN A 225 -18.87 -12.13 1.62
N ARG A 226 -19.69 -12.04 2.67
CA ARG A 226 -20.54 -10.87 2.94
C ARG A 226 -20.29 -10.22 4.29
N ILE A 227 -19.79 -11.00 5.26
CA ILE A 227 -19.56 -10.55 6.63
C ILE A 227 -18.18 -11.03 7.06
N LEU A 228 -17.32 -10.08 7.44
CA LEU A 228 -16.00 -10.33 7.97
C LEU A 228 -15.96 -10.03 9.47
N ALA A 229 -15.42 -10.95 10.27
CA ALA A 229 -15.13 -10.67 11.67
C ALA A 229 -13.84 -9.84 11.80
N THR A 230 -13.89 -8.65 12.40
CA THR A 230 -12.72 -7.79 12.59
C THR A 230 -12.55 -7.35 14.05
N GLY A 231 -11.35 -7.50 14.62
CA GLY A 231 -11.01 -7.12 15.98
C GLY A 231 -10.46 -5.70 16.06
N GLN A 232 -11.18 -4.80 16.73
CA GLN A 232 -10.77 -3.42 16.95
C GLN A 232 -10.04 -3.26 18.29
N CYS A 233 -8.95 -2.51 18.31
CA CYS A 233 -8.13 -2.34 19.50
C CYS A 233 -8.71 -1.30 20.46
N ILE A 234 -9.01 -1.71 21.68
CA ILE A 234 -9.38 -0.81 22.78
C ILE A 234 -8.39 -0.89 23.94
N ALA A 235 -8.17 0.24 24.60
CA ALA A 235 -7.41 0.34 25.85
C ALA A 235 -8.21 1.09 26.90
N LYS A 236 -7.86 0.89 28.17
CA LYS A 236 -8.56 1.45 29.33
C LYS A 236 -7.58 2.14 30.28
N ILE A 237 -8.01 3.21 30.94
CA ILE A 237 -7.27 3.86 32.03
C ILE A 237 -8.19 3.98 33.23
N GLN A 238 -7.66 3.66 34.42
CA GLN A 238 -8.33 3.88 35.69
C GLN A 238 -8.06 5.30 36.19
N LEU A 239 -9.12 6.08 36.38
CA LEU A 239 -9.08 7.39 37.03
C LEU A 239 -9.29 7.24 38.54
N THR A 240 -8.78 8.22 39.27
CA THR A 240 -9.15 8.51 40.66
C THR A 240 -10.53 9.17 40.72
N GLU A 241 -11.15 9.20 41.90
CA GLU A 241 -12.46 9.84 42.09
C GLU A 241 -12.47 11.33 41.75
N ASP A 242 -11.38 12.05 42.02
CA ASP A 242 -11.31 13.48 41.72
C ASP A 242 -11.09 13.74 40.23
N GLU A 243 -10.24 12.94 39.57
CA GLU A 243 -10.10 12.98 38.10
C GLU A 243 -11.44 12.65 37.41
N ALA A 244 -12.15 11.63 37.89
CA ALA A 244 -13.46 11.24 37.38
C ALA A 244 -14.48 12.40 37.41
N LYS A 245 -14.54 13.17 38.50
CA LYS A 245 -15.40 14.36 38.61
C LYS A 245 -15.04 15.44 37.59
N VAL A 246 -13.74 15.62 37.33
CA VAL A 246 -13.25 16.60 36.34
C VAL A 246 -13.66 16.18 34.92
N TYR A 247 -13.46 14.92 34.55
CA TYR A 247 -13.75 14.42 33.20
C TYR A 247 -15.22 14.12 32.92
N ALA A 248 -16.08 14.02 33.95
CA ALA A 248 -17.50 13.65 33.81
C ALA A 248 -18.33 14.63 32.95
N ASN A 249 -17.93 15.90 32.88
CA ASN A 249 -18.67 16.94 32.16
C ASN A 249 -18.05 17.32 30.80
N VAL A 250 -17.00 16.61 30.39
CA VAL A 250 -16.33 16.86 29.11
C VAL A 250 -17.16 16.21 27.98
N PRO A 251 -17.39 16.88 26.84
CA PRO A 251 -18.08 16.25 25.71
C PRO A 251 -17.30 15.04 25.20
N VAL A 252 -18.00 14.15 24.50
CA VAL A 252 -17.38 12.97 23.90
C VAL A 252 -16.45 13.41 22.77
N VAL A 253 -15.18 13.57 23.10
CA VAL A 253 -14.03 13.28 22.23
C VAL A 253 -13.59 11.82 22.44
N LEU A 254 -13.91 11.32 23.64
CA LEU A 254 -13.67 9.98 24.16
C LEU A 254 -14.91 9.48 24.89
N ASP A 255 -15.00 8.17 25.06
CA ASP A 255 -16.11 7.48 25.71
C ASP A 255 -15.83 7.38 27.23
N TYR A 256 -16.63 8.02 28.10
CA TYR A 256 -16.54 7.96 29.58
C TYR A 256 -17.54 6.96 30.20
N ALA A 257 -17.20 6.31 31.32
CA ALA A 257 -18.12 5.48 32.11
C ALA A 257 -18.05 5.87 33.60
N SER A 258 -19.18 6.26 34.19
CA SER A 258 -19.27 6.91 35.51
C SER A 258 -19.08 5.98 36.71
N ASP A 259 -19.33 4.67 36.56
CA ASP A 259 -19.54 3.82 37.74
C ASP A 259 -18.27 3.08 38.16
N THR A 260 -17.25 3.07 37.28
CA THR A 260 -15.96 2.40 37.52
C THR A 260 -14.78 3.36 37.44
N ASN A 261 -15.01 4.65 37.18
CA ASN A 261 -13.97 5.64 36.90
C ASN A 261 -12.97 5.17 35.81
N ILE A 262 -13.44 4.35 34.85
CA ILE A 262 -12.62 3.85 33.76
C ILE A 262 -12.93 4.64 32.49
N VAL A 263 -11.88 5.17 31.86
CA VAL A 263 -11.98 5.76 30.52
C VAL A 263 -11.53 4.75 29.49
N LYS A 264 -12.30 4.64 28.41
CA LYS A 264 -12.03 3.72 27.31
C LYS A 264 -11.62 4.50 26.06
N PHE A 265 -10.58 4.00 25.41
CA PHE A 265 -9.99 4.59 24.21
C PHE A 265 -9.98 3.56 23.09
N ALA A 266 -10.30 4.00 21.89
CA ALA A 266 -10.24 3.20 20.68
C ALA A 266 -9.65 4.03 19.55
N ILE A 267 -8.89 3.38 18.66
CA ILE A 267 -8.52 3.97 17.37
C ILE A 267 -9.48 3.43 16.32
N HIS A 268 -10.08 4.33 15.54
CA HIS A 268 -10.82 3.94 14.34
C HIS A 268 -9.84 3.56 13.22
N CYS A 269 -9.45 2.28 13.16
CA CYS A 269 -8.70 1.69 12.05
C CYS A 269 -9.50 0.53 11.41
N SER A 270 -8.95 -0.10 10.37
CA SER A 270 -9.59 -1.28 9.74
C SER A 270 -9.69 -2.49 10.68
N GLY A 271 -8.85 -2.56 11.73
CA GLY A 271 -8.83 -3.66 12.70
C GLY A 271 -8.13 -4.92 12.19
N TYR A 272 -8.24 -5.99 12.98
CA TYR A 272 -7.49 -7.24 12.77
C TYR A 272 -8.39 -8.43 12.40
N THR A 273 -7.92 -9.31 11.52
CA THR A 273 -8.54 -10.62 11.26
C THR A 273 -7.84 -11.71 12.06
N TYR A 274 -8.54 -12.81 12.33
CA TYR A 274 -7.94 -14.04 12.85
C TYR A 274 -8.46 -15.23 12.07
N MET A 275 -7.73 -15.60 11.03
CA MET A 275 -8.18 -16.61 10.09
C MET A 275 -8.01 -18.02 10.66
N LYS A 276 -9.12 -18.75 10.77
CA LYS A 276 -9.15 -20.14 11.23
C LYS A 276 -9.79 -21.02 10.17
N GLN A 277 -9.22 -22.20 9.95
CA GLN A 277 -9.82 -23.20 9.07
C GLN A 277 -11.10 -23.74 9.72
N ASN A 278 -12.23 -23.64 9.01
CA ASN A 278 -13.52 -24.16 9.44
C ASN A 278 -14.17 -24.95 8.29
N GLY A 279 -13.96 -26.27 8.30
CA GLY A 279 -14.34 -27.14 7.18
C GLY A 279 -13.57 -26.75 5.91
N LEU A 280 -14.32 -26.46 4.85
CA LEU A 280 -13.77 -26.04 3.55
C LEU A 280 -13.46 -24.54 3.47
N HIS A 281 -13.74 -23.74 4.51
CA HIS A 281 -13.61 -22.29 4.44
C HIS A 281 -12.53 -21.77 5.41
N LEU A 282 -11.74 -20.81 4.97
CA LEU A 282 -10.85 -20.02 5.81
C LEU A 282 -11.59 -18.75 6.28
N ILE A 283 -11.90 -18.68 7.58
CA ILE A 283 -12.83 -17.67 8.12
C ILE A 283 -12.21 -16.92 9.28
N SER A 284 -12.29 -15.59 9.24
CA SER A 284 -11.95 -14.76 10.39
C SER A 284 -12.90 -15.07 11.55
N THR A 285 -12.36 -15.55 12.66
CA THR A 285 -13.14 -15.99 13.83
C THR A 285 -12.79 -15.13 15.03
N PRO A 286 -13.77 -14.66 15.83
CA PRO A 286 -13.47 -13.87 17.01
C PRO A 286 -12.54 -14.59 18.01
N ARG A 287 -11.60 -13.83 18.58
CA ARG A 287 -10.77 -14.22 19.72
C ARG A 287 -11.10 -13.37 20.94
N THR A 288 -11.54 -13.99 22.01
CA THR A 288 -12.04 -13.30 23.19
C THR A 288 -11.38 -13.86 24.45
N PHE A 289 -11.46 -13.15 25.56
CA PHE A 289 -11.00 -13.66 26.85
C PHE A 289 -11.75 -14.91 27.34
N MET A 290 -12.90 -15.23 26.73
CA MET A 290 -13.65 -16.46 27.02
C MET A 290 -13.16 -17.65 26.19
N THR A 291 -12.52 -17.39 25.05
CA THR A 291 -12.11 -18.42 24.08
C THR A 291 -10.60 -18.63 24.00
N ASP A 292 -9.82 -17.67 24.49
CA ASP A 292 -8.38 -17.61 24.33
C ASP A 292 -7.69 -17.14 25.62
N GLU A 293 -6.54 -17.75 25.94
CA GLU A 293 -5.79 -17.53 27.20
C GLU A 293 -5.15 -16.14 27.32
N ASP A 294 -4.98 -15.43 26.20
CA ASP A 294 -4.38 -14.10 26.13
C ASP A 294 -5.36 -12.95 26.45
N GLY A 295 -6.60 -13.28 26.84
CA GLY A 295 -7.57 -12.30 27.28
C GLY A 295 -8.09 -11.38 26.17
N GLY A 296 -7.79 -11.67 24.90
CA GLY A 296 -8.08 -10.76 23.80
C GLY A 296 -7.22 -9.49 23.83
N ALA A 297 -5.96 -9.60 24.26
CA ALA A 297 -4.98 -8.51 24.21
C ALA A 297 -4.83 -7.90 22.80
N ILE A 298 -4.40 -6.66 22.74
CA ILE A 298 -4.11 -5.96 21.47
C ILE A 298 -2.61 -6.05 21.13
N PRO A 299 -2.20 -5.85 19.86
CA PRO A 299 -0.79 -5.78 19.51
C PRO A 299 -0.03 -4.64 20.21
N ARG A 300 1.24 -4.85 20.56
CA ARG A 300 2.14 -3.87 21.19
C ARG A 300 2.28 -2.59 20.36
N SER A 301 2.32 -2.72 19.03
CA SER A 301 2.33 -1.60 18.10
C SER A 301 1.10 -0.70 18.28
N MET A 302 -0.09 -1.30 18.39
CA MET A 302 -1.34 -0.58 18.61
C MET A 302 -1.44 0.02 20.01
N LEU A 303 -0.90 -0.65 21.03
CA LEU A 303 -0.79 -0.09 22.37
C LEU A 303 0.04 1.20 22.39
N LYS A 304 1.14 1.22 21.62
CA LYS A 304 1.99 2.41 21.46
C LYS A 304 1.26 3.52 20.71
N GLU A 305 0.58 3.19 19.60
CA GLU A 305 -0.17 4.15 18.81
C GLU A 305 -1.33 4.78 19.60
N LEU A 306 -2.11 3.97 20.33
CA LEU A 306 -3.18 4.45 21.24
C LEU A 306 -2.65 5.48 22.24
N ARG A 307 -1.45 5.25 22.77
CA ARG A 307 -0.81 6.18 23.72
C ARG A 307 -0.36 7.47 23.05
N GLU A 308 0.21 7.40 21.84
CA GLU A 308 0.63 8.58 21.08
C GLU A 308 -0.58 9.45 20.70
N ARG A 309 -1.66 8.83 20.20
CA ARG A 309 -2.92 9.52 19.89
C ARG A 309 -3.59 10.08 21.13
N LEU A 310 -3.57 9.36 22.24
CA LEU A 310 -4.08 9.88 23.50
C LEU A 310 -3.30 11.12 23.95
N ARG A 311 -1.97 11.16 23.75
CA ARG A 311 -1.14 12.31 24.13
C ARG A 311 -1.48 13.58 23.33
N GLU A 312 -1.92 13.41 22.09
CA GLU A 312 -2.36 14.52 21.24
C GLU A 312 -3.65 15.19 21.74
N ILE A 313 -4.48 14.47 22.51
CA ILE A 313 -5.77 14.95 23.04
C ILE A 313 -5.68 15.26 24.53
N TYR A 314 -5.22 14.31 25.34
CA TYR A 314 -5.08 14.39 26.80
C TYR A 314 -3.66 13.97 27.24
N PRO A 315 -2.69 14.89 27.21
CA PRO A 315 -1.30 14.60 27.59
C PRO A 315 -1.15 13.97 28.98
N GLU A 316 -1.94 14.42 29.96
CA GLU A 316 -1.91 13.90 31.33
C GLU A 316 -2.41 12.45 31.42
N LEU A 317 -3.51 12.12 30.74
CA LEU A 317 -4.02 10.75 30.70
C LEU A 317 -3.06 9.81 29.96
N ALA A 318 -2.40 10.27 28.89
CA ALA A 318 -1.39 9.47 28.18
C ALA A 318 -0.17 9.09 29.03
N ALA A 319 0.11 9.86 30.09
CA ALA A 319 1.16 9.57 31.06
C ALA A 319 0.78 8.50 32.08
N ARG A 320 -0.50 8.09 32.14
CA ARG A 320 -0.98 7.03 33.04
C ARG A 320 -0.69 5.63 32.47
N PRO A 321 -0.54 4.60 33.32
CA PRO A 321 -0.54 3.22 32.85
C PRO A 321 -1.92 2.84 32.31
N PHE A 322 -1.97 1.98 31.30
CA PHE A 322 -3.23 1.37 30.88
C PHE A 322 -3.64 0.32 31.91
N SER A 323 -4.92 0.28 32.28
CA SER A 323 -5.48 -0.72 33.20
C SER A 323 -5.89 -2.01 32.51
N GLY A 324 -6.04 -1.99 31.18
CA GLY A 324 -6.33 -3.17 30.38
C GLY A 324 -6.53 -2.86 28.90
N THR A 325 -6.54 -3.91 28.08
CA THR A 325 -6.80 -3.84 26.63
C THR A 325 -7.78 -4.93 26.23
N ARG A 326 -8.42 -4.78 25.06
CA ARG A 326 -9.31 -5.79 24.47
C ARG A 326 -9.39 -5.63 22.96
N LEU A 327 -9.46 -6.73 22.23
CA LEU A 327 -9.94 -6.79 20.85
C LEU A 327 -11.47 -6.86 20.86
N CYS A 328 -12.12 -5.82 20.35
CA CYS A 328 -13.57 -5.74 20.23
C CYS A 328 -13.97 -6.19 18.81
N TRP A 329 -14.62 -7.36 18.70
CA TRP A 329 -14.90 -7.99 17.41
C TRP A 329 -16.20 -7.52 16.78
N TYR A 330 -16.13 -6.97 15.57
CA TYR A 330 -17.27 -6.54 14.78
C TYR A 330 -17.60 -7.52 13.66
N ALA A 331 -18.86 -7.51 13.24
CA ALA A 331 -19.30 -8.12 12.00
C ALA A 331 -19.36 -7.02 10.93
N ASP A 332 -18.30 -6.87 10.15
CA ASP A 332 -18.19 -5.86 9.11
C ASP A 332 -18.75 -6.38 7.78
N THR A 333 -19.61 -5.60 7.15
CA THR A 333 -20.00 -5.79 5.75
C THR A 333 -19.15 -4.88 4.84
N PRO A 334 -18.93 -5.24 3.56
CA PRO A 334 -18.11 -4.45 2.64
C PRO A 334 -18.54 -2.99 2.43
N ASP A 335 -19.84 -2.69 2.57
CA ASP A 335 -20.41 -1.34 2.45
C ASP A 335 -20.76 -0.71 3.81
N PHE A 336 -20.40 -1.36 4.92
CA PHE A 336 -20.73 -0.96 6.29
C PHE A 336 -22.24 -0.86 6.60
N ASN A 337 -23.12 -1.36 5.71
CA ASN A 337 -24.56 -1.44 5.95
C ASN A 337 -24.94 -2.75 6.65
N TRP A 338 -26.03 -2.73 7.40
CA TRP A 338 -26.52 -3.93 8.08
C TRP A 338 -27.09 -4.95 7.10
N VAL A 339 -27.22 -6.20 7.54
CA VAL A 339 -27.99 -7.22 6.83
C VAL A 339 -29.25 -7.48 7.65
N ILE A 340 -30.39 -7.05 7.12
CA ILE A 340 -31.73 -7.22 7.71
C ILE A 340 -32.66 -7.73 6.60
N ASP A 341 -32.58 -9.02 6.30
CA ASP A 341 -33.31 -9.63 5.19
C ASP A 341 -33.44 -11.15 5.32
N PHE A 342 -34.38 -11.74 4.58
CA PHE A 342 -34.51 -13.19 4.46
C PHE A 342 -33.38 -13.78 3.62
N HIS A 343 -32.96 -15.01 3.93
CA HIS A 343 -32.05 -15.75 3.08
C HIS A 343 -32.75 -16.09 1.75
N PRO A 344 -32.08 -15.94 0.59
CA PRO A 344 -32.69 -16.15 -0.73
C PRO A 344 -33.20 -17.58 -0.95
N GLU A 345 -32.51 -18.57 -0.39
CA GLU A 345 -32.84 -20.00 -0.57
C GLU A 345 -33.62 -20.62 0.60
N TYR A 346 -33.60 -19.97 1.78
CA TYR A 346 -34.22 -20.49 3.01
C TYR A 346 -35.21 -19.45 3.54
N PRO A 347 -36.49 -19.47 3.09
CA PRO A 347 -37.45 -18.41 3.39
C PRO A 347 -37.88 -18.29 4.86
N SER A 348 -37.48 -19.24 5.71
CA SER A 348 -37.66 -19.20 7.17
C SER A 348 -36.47 -18.57 7.90
N VAL A 349 -35.35 -18.30 7.22
CA VAL A 349 -34.14 -17.76 7.83
C VAL A 349 -34.03 -16.26 7.55
N VAL A 350 -33.82 -15.48 8.60
CA VAL A 350 -33.64 -14.03 8.55
C VAL A 350 -32.26 -13.69 9.11
N PHE A 351 -31.46 -12.92 8.38
CA PHE A 351 -30.23 -12.35 8.90
C PHE A 351 -30.51 -11.00 9.54
N ALA A 352 -30.02 -10.80 10.76
CA ALA A 352 -30.04 -9.56 11.52
C ALA A 352 -28.65 -9.31 12.12
N THR A 353 -27.71 -8.90 11.26
CA THR A 353 -26.27 -8.88 11.57
C THR A 353 -25.54 -7.82 10.72
N GLY A 354 -24.20 -7.87 10.66
CA GLY A 354 -23.40 -6.93 9.88
C GLY A 354 -23.33 -5.54 10.52
N GLY A 355 -23.20 -5.50 11.84
CA GLY A 355 -23.31 -4.25 12.62
C GLY A 355 -22.20 -3.22 12.35
N SER A 356 -21.12 -3.61 11.67
CA SER A 356 -20.05 -2.75 11.16
C SER A 356 -19.45 -1.74 12.17
N GLY A 357 -19.42 -2.14 13.45
CA GLY A 357 -18.94 -1.31 14.55
C GLY A 357 -19.81 -0.10 14.90
N HIS A 358 -21.03 0.02 14.34
CA HIS A 358 -21.90 1.18 14.57
C HIS A 358 -23.34 0.84 14.93
N ALA A 359 -23.80 -0.41 14.78
CA ALA A 359 -25.18 -0.79 15.07
C ALA A 359 -25.63 -0.51 16.52
N PHE A 360 -24.73 -0.57 17.52
CA PHE A 360 -25.12 -0.40 18.92
C PHE A 360 -25.86 0.91 19.21
N LYS A 361 -25.48 2.02 18.57
CA LYS A 361 -26.16 3.31 18.81
C LYS A 361 -27.63 3.31 18.35
N PHE A 362 -28.01 2.34 17.52
CA PHE A 362 -29.37 2.10 17.05
C PHE A 362 -30.06 0.98 17.83
N LEU A 363 -29.47 0.47 18.91
CA LEU A 363 -30.04 -0.57 19.77
C LEU A 363 -31.55 -0.38 20.03
N PRO A 364 -32.07 0.85 20.27
CA PRO A 364 -33.49 1.04 20.51
C PRO A 364 -34.41 0.77 19.32
N ILE A 365 -33.90 0.76 18.08
CA ILE A 365 -34.72 0.62 16.87
C ILE A 365 -34.30 -0.55 15.96
N LEU A 366 -33.16 -1.20 16.21
CA LEU A 366 -32.68 -2.32 15.38
C LEU A 366 -33.76 -3.40 15.22
N GLY A 367 -34.37 -3.81 16.34
CA GLY A 367 -35.40 -4.83 16.34
C GLY A 367 -36.70 -4.41 15.66
N ARG A 368 -37.03 -3.12 15.69
CA ARG A 368 -38.15 -2.57 14.92
C ARG A 368 -37.95 -2.83 13.43
N LEU A 369 -36.75 -2.56 12.91
CA LEU A 369 -36.41 -2.77 11.49
C LEU A 369 -36.48 -4.26 11.12
N VAL A 370 -36.01 -5.15 11.99
CA VAL A 370 -36.10 -6.60 11.77
C VAL A 370 -37.55 -7.08 11.79
N ALA A 371 -38.35 -6.62 12.76
CA ALA A 371 -39.77 -6.94 12.85
C ALA A 371 -40.55 -6.41 11.64
N ASP A 372 -40.25 -5.18 11.17
CA ASP A 372 -40.83 -4.60 9.96
C ASP A 372 -40.46 -5.42 8.72
N ARG A 373 -39.25 -5.97 8.66
CA ARG A 373 -38.84 -6.85 7.57
C ARG A 373 -39.62 -8.16 7.57
N ILE A 374 -39.83 -8.76 8.75
CA ILE A 374 -40.59 -10.01 8.93
C ILE A 374 -42.06 -9.81 8.59
N GLU A 375 -42.65 -8.70 9.06
CA GLU A 375 -44.06 -8.36 8.84
C GLU A 375 -44.32 -7.73 7.46
N ASN A 376 -43.28 -7.59 6.63
CA ASN A 376 -43.32 -7.00 5.29
C ASN A 376 -43.87 -5.55 5.27
N THR A 377 -43.52 -4.77 6.29
CA THR A 377 -43.88 -3.36 6.46
C THR A 377 -42.65 -2.43 6.39
N LEU A 378 -41.45 -2.99 6.22
CA LEU A 378 -40.22 -2.20 6.07
C LEU A 378 -40.27 -1.33 4.82
N GLU A 379 -39.86 -0.07 4.96
CA GLU A 379 -39.78 0.89 3.85
C GLU A 379 -38.95 0.31 2.68
N PRO A 380 -39.41 0.42 1.41
CA PRO A 380 -38.71 -0.16 0.27
C PRO A 380 -37.24 0.26 0.14
N SER A 381 -36.92 1.52 0.47
CA SER A 381 -35.55 2.05 0.44
C SER A 381 -34.63 1.34 1.47
N LEU A 382 -35.16 1.05 2.66
CA LEU A 382 -34.44 0.33 3.72
C LEU A 382 -34.34 -1.17 3.40
N MET A 383 -35.36 -1.74 2.77
CA MET A 383 -35.34 -3.12 2.30
C MET A 383 -34.24 -3.33 1.25
N GLU A 384 -34.10 -2.41 0.28
CA GLU A 384 -33.01 -2.44 -0.70
C GLU A 384 -31.64 -2.25 -0.02
N LYS A 385 -31.54 -1.24 0.88
CA LYS A 385 -30.30 -0.90 1.57
C LYS A 385 -29.76 -2.00 2.48
N PHE A 386 -30.63 -2.76 3.15
CA PHE A 386 -30.26 -3.81 4.09
C PHE A 386 -30.45 -5.23 3.53
N SER A 387 -30.73 -5.36 2.23
CA SER A 387 -30.95 -6.66 1.60
C SER A 387 -29.71 -7.57 1.71
N PHE A 388 -29.97 -8.88 1.82
CA PHE A 388 -28.94 -9.92 1.80
C PHE A 388 -28.19 -9.94 0.46
N ASN A 389 -28.89 -9.68 -0.65
CA ASN A 389 -28.35 -9.72 -2.02
C ASN A 389 -28.10 -8.33 -2.61
N ARG A 390 -28.06 -7.28 -1.78
CA ARG A 390 -27.79 -5.93 -2.27
C ARG A 390 -26.47 -5.87 -3.04
N ILE A 391 -26.45 -5.02 -4.07
CA ILE A 391 -25.23 -4.73 -4.81
C ILE A 391 -24.40 -3.76 -3.96
N VAL A 392 -23.26 -4.24 -3.49
CA VAL A 392 -22.27 -3.42 -2.78
C VAL A 392 -21.68 -2.43 -3.80
N LYS A 393 -22.11 -1.16 -3.73
CA LYS A 393 -21.53 -0.08 -4.54
C LYS A 393 -20.25 0.40 -3.85
N PRO A 394 -19.09 0.37 -4.53
CA PRO A 394 -17.84 0.86 -3.95
C PRO A 394 -18.00 2.34 -3.51
N GLY A 395 -17.76 2.62 -2.24
CA GLY A 395 -17.68 4.00 -1.71
C GLY A 395 -18.97 4.62 -1.16
N TYR A 396 -20.11 3.92 -1.13
CA TYR A 396 -21.35 4.44 -0.51
C TYR A 396 -21.52 3.91 0.93
N GLY A 397 -21.39 4.79 1.93
CA GLY A 397 -21.64 4.49 3.35
C GLY A 397 -20.41 4.41 4.28
N SER A 398 -19.21 4.74 3.80
CA SER A 398 -17.98 4.47 4.54
C SER A 398 -17.72 5.42 5.72
N ASP A 399 -17.45 4.83 6.89
CA ASP A 399 -16.48 5.39 7.85
C ASP A 399 -15.13 5.46 7.10
N GLN A 400 -14.84 6.62 6.49
CA GLN A 400 -13.72 6.79 5.56
C GLN A 400 -12.37 6.39 6.19
N ASN A 401 -12.25 6.47 7.52
CA ASN A 401 -11.05 6.08 8.26
C ASN A 401 -10.79 4.56 8.23
N ARG A 402 -11.82 3.72 8.09
CA ARG A 402 -11.70 2.25 8.04
C ARG A 402 -11.47 1.69 6.65
N ALA A 403 -11.88 2.42 5.61
CA ALA A 403 -11.73 2.00 4.22
C ALA A 403 -10.35 2.32 3.60
N VAL A 404 -9.46 2.99 4.35
CA VAL A 404 -8.15 3.46 3.85
C VAL A 404 -7.00 2.53 4.23
N THR A 405 -7.12 1.75 5.31
CA THR A 405 -5.99 0.98 5.87
C THR A 405 -5.96 -0.52 5.57
N GLY A 406 -7.06 -1.14 5.11
CA GLY A 406 -7.15 -2.60 4.92
C GLY A 406 -7.05 -3.38 6.24
N THR A 407 -7.79 -4.48 6.40
CA THR A 407 -7.68 -5.30 7.63
C THR A 407 -6.33 -6.01 7.68
N THR A 408 -5.73 -6.13 8.87
CA THR A 408 -4.44 -6.81 9.06
C THR A 408 -4.62 -8.15 9.76
N GLU A 409 -3.93 -9.21 9.34
CA GLU A 409 -3.96 -10.47 10.08
C GLU A 409 -3.28 -10.32 11.45
N LEU A 410 -3.94 -10.82 12.50
CA LEU A 410 -3.44 -10.73 13.87
C LEU A 410 -2.19 -11.59 14.07
N ASP A 411 -1.06 -10.94 14.36
CA ASP A 411 0.17 -11.61 14.80
C ASP A 411 0.12 -11.87 16.32
N LEU A 412 -0.03 -13.15 16.69
CA LEU A 412 -0.13 -13.57 18.09
C LEU A 412 1.16 -13.31 18.89
N SER A 413 2.31 -13.24 18.21
CA SER A 413 3.61 -12.97 18.87
C SER A 413 3.77 -11.51 19.30
N GLU A 414 2.94 -10.62 18.73
CA GLU A 414 2.96 -9.19 18.98
C GLU A 414 1.94 -8.73 20.03
N LEU A 415 1.18 -9.63 20.64
CA LEU A 415 0.19 -9.26 21.66
C LEU A 415 0.87 -8.70 22.92
N CYS A 416 0.25 -7.66 23.50
CA CYS A 416 0.77 -7.03 24.71
C CYS A 416 0.60 -7.94 25.93
N VAL A 417 1.59 -7.95 26.81
CA VAL A 417 1.55 -8.61 28.12
C VAL A 417 1.33 -7.60 29.25
N ALA A 418 1.09 -8.09 30.47
CA ALA A 418 0.82 -7.22 31.63
C ALA A 418 1.95 -6.20 31.88
N GLU A 419 3.21 -6.58 31.64
CA GLU A 419 4.36 -5.68 31.76
C GLU A 419 4.33 -4.52 30.77
N ASP A 420 3.78 -4.73 29.56
CA ASP A 420 3.66 -3.69 28.53
C ASP A 420 2.68 -2.59 28.94
N LEU A 421 1.66 -2.92 29.73
CA LEU A 421 0.69 -1.96 30.25
C LEU A 421 1.31 -1.02 31.30
N LEU A 422 2.31 -1.51 32.03
CA LEU A 422 3.01 -0.82 33.12
C LEU A 422 4.29 -0.11 32.70
N SER A 423 4.93 -0.55 31.60
CA SER A 423 6.28 -0.12 31.17
C SER A 423 6.33 1.24 30.48
N TRP A 424 5.62 2.25 30.99
CA TRP A 424 5.61 3.59 30.38
C TRP A 424 6.86 4.44 30.72
N LYS A 425 7.55 4.17 31.85
CA LYS A 425 8.76 4.92 32.26
C LYS A 425 10.06 4.45 31.59
N LYS A 426 10.10 3.28 30.95
CA LYS A 426 11.33 2.70 30.37
C LYS A 426 11.54 2.93 28.88
N VAL A 427 10.56 3.53 28.18
CA VAL A 427 10.64 3.77 26.72
C VAL A 427 11.05 5.23 26.38
N CYS A 428 11.31 6.07 27.40
CA CYS A 428 11.82 7.44 27.23
C CYS A 428 13.21 7.68 27.86
N SER A 429 14.08 6.67 27.87
CA SER A 429 15.48 6.87 28.28
C SER A 429 16.43 6.08 27.38
N SER A 430 16.93 6.73 26.32
CA SER A 430 18.27 6.38 25.82
C SER A 430 19.31 7.06 26.73
N PRO A 431 20.46 6.44 27.02
CA PRO A 431 21.29 6.85 28.14
C PRO A 431 22.28 7.94 27.72
N SER A 432 22.01 9.17 28.13
CA SER A 432 23.03 10.19 28.36
C SER A 432 23.54 10.06 29.80
N PHE A 433 24.85 9.93 29.94
CA PHE A 433 25.65 9.99 31.17
C PHE A 433 25.60 8.80 32.15
N MET A 434 26.68 8.02 32.12
CA MET A 434 27.26 7.42 33.33
C MET A 434 28.74 7.80 33.36
N ASN A 435 29.11 8.57 34.38
CA ASN A 435 30.45 9.10 34.58
C ASN A 435 31.02 8.46 35.86
N VAL A 436 32.36 8.32 35.89
CA VAL A 436 33.24 8.04 37.05
C VAL A 436 33.47 6.56 37.43
N ALA A 437 34.57 5.98 36.92
CA ALA A 437 35.70 5.51 37.76
C ALA A 437 36.79 4.83 36.91
N MET A 438 37.84 5.56 36.52
CA MET A 438 39.24 5.13 36.73
C MET A 438 40.20 6.27 36.40
N ILE A 439 40.56 7.02 37.44
CA ILE A 439 41.77 7.84 37.49
C ILE A 439 42.90 6.92 37.99
N THR A 440 44.08 7.08 37.38
CA THR A 440 45.43 6.60 37.78
C THR A 440 45.97 5.37 37.06
N PHE A 441 46.60 5.57 35.88
CA PHE A 441 47.98 5.11 35.71
C PHE A 441 48.80 6.09 34.85
N ARG A 442 49.93 6.45 35.43
CA ARG A 442 51.02 7.35 35.01
C ARG A 442 51.56 7.02 33.61
N ARG A 443 51.89 8.03 32.78
CA ARG A 443 53.22 8.66 32.67
C ARG A 443 54.37 7.64 32.48
N LEU A 444 54.87 7.55 31.25
CA LEU A 444 56.21 7.16 30.73
C LEU A 444 55.96 6.80 29.24
N LEU A 445 56.51 7.38 28.18
CA LEU A 445 57.77 8.07 27.95
C LEU A 445 57.69 8.99 26.71
N ILE A 446 58.52 10.02 26.76
CA ILE A 446 58.88 11.03 25.77
C ILE A 446 59.97 10.47 24.81
N GLN A 447 60.17 11.17 23.67
CA GLN A 447 61.38 11.23 22.79
C GLN A 447 61.48 10.16 21.66
N LYS A 448 61.79 10.45 20.38
CA LYS A 448 62.53 11.50 19.64
C LYS A 448 61.91 11.66 18.22
N ARG A 449 61.65 12.86 17.68
CA ARG A 449 62.51 13.81 16.90
C ARG A 449 63.01 13.33 15.51
N ASN A 450 62.55 14.07 14.47
CA ASN A 450 63.23 14.70 13.31
C ASN A 450 64.07 13.82 12.33
N THR A 451 64.12 14.03 10.99
CA THR A 451 64.30 15.25 10.15
C THR A 451 63.96 15.06 8.65
N SER A 452 63.41 16.12 8.02
CA SER A 452 63.61 16.73 6.66
C SER A 452 64.24 15.94 5.47
N CYS A 453 63.79 16.09 4.21
CA CYS A 453 64.05 17.26 3.33
C CYS A 453 63.29 17.28 1.97
N MET A 454 63.35 18.47 1.33
CA MET A 454 62.68 19.12 0.19
C MET A 454 62.90 18.64 -1.30
N ARG A 455 61.82 18.76 -2.12
CA ARG A 455 61.65 19.40 -3.50
C ARG A 455 62.09 18.71 -4.85
N PRO A 456 61.55 19.14 -6.05
CA PRO A 456 60.92 18.30 -7.11
C PRO A 456 61.65 18.28 -8.51
N PRO A 457 60.94 18.12 -9.67
CA PRO A 457 60.88 16.97 -10.61
C PRO A 457 61.91 16.99 -11.77
N PRO A 458 61.86 16.06 -12.76
CA PRO A 458 61.42 16.48 -14.11
C PRO A 458 60.69 15.41 -14.98
N GLU A 459 60.32 15.88 -16.17
CA GLU A 459 59.44 15.37 -17.23
C GLU A 459 59.90 14.10 -18.00
N LEU A 460 58.93 13.51 -18.71
CA LEU A 460 58.91 12.50 -19.80
C LEU A 460 60.13 12.50 -20.76
N PRO A 461 60.52 11.35 -21.41
CA PRO A 461 59.72 10.77 -22.50
C PRO A 461 59.79 9.23 -22.73
N HIS A 462 58.72 8.65 -23.30
CA HIS A 462 58.74 7.76 -24.49
C HIS A 462 57.39 7.02 -24.67
N GLU A 463 56.41 7.68 -25.28
CA GLU A 463 55.26 7.05 -25.94
C GLU A 463 55.54 6.91 -27.45
N VAL A 464 56.09 5.77 -27.90
CA VAL A 464 55.94 5.33 -29.31
C VAL A 464 55.87 3.79 -29.46
N GLY A 465 56.19 2.99 -28.43
CA GLY A 465 56.23 1.52 -28.55
C GLY A 465 54.87 0.81 -28.44
N ALA A 466 53.96 1.27 -27.59
CA ALA A 466 52.75 0.53 -27.23
C ALA A 466 51.61 0.64 -28.26
N ILE A 467 51.59 1.69 -29.08
CA ILE A 467 50.52 1.92 -30.06
C ILE A 467 50.66 1.03 -31.31
N ARG A 468 51.87 0.52 -31.61
CA ARG A 468 52.08 -0.40 -32.75
C ARG A 468 51.65 -1.84 -32.45
N LEU A 469 51.65 -2.27 -31.19
CA LEU A 469 51.20 -3.61 -30.80
C LEU A 469 49.66 -3.71 -30.74
N LEU A 470 48.99 -2.65 -30.32
CA LEU A 470 47.52 -2.56 -30.33
C LEU A 470 46.94 -2.58 -31.76
N ASN A 471 47.55 -1.85 -32.70
CA ASN A 471 47.10 -1.86 -34.10
C ASN A 471 47.31 -3.19 -34.82
N HIS A 472 48.28 -4.02 -34.38
CA HIS A 472 48.53 -5.30 -35.05
C HIS A 472 47.58 -6.42 -34.59
N MET A 473 47.07 -6.34 -33.36
CA MET A 473 46.04 -7.27 -32.85
C MET A 473 44.64 -6.98 -33.40
N THR A 474 44.32 -5.73 -33.74
CA THR A 474 42.99 -5.37 -34.28
C THR A 474 42.73 -5.87 -35.70
N ILE A 475 43.76 -6.27 -36.46
CA ILE A 475 43.63 -6.65 -37.88
C ILE A 475 43.48 -8.18 -38.08
N LYS A 476 43.76 -9.02 -37.06
CA LYS A 476 43.68 -10.50 -37.18
C LYS A 476 42.47 -11.17 -36.53
N ILE A 477 41.61 -10.43 -35.83
CA ILE A 477 40.34 -10.96 -35.31
C ILE A 477 39.24 -10.36 -36.17
N GLY A 478 38.60 -11.19 -37.00
CA GLY A 478 37.62 -10.78 -38.00
C GLY A 478 36.42 -10.01 -37.42
N LEU A 479 36.55 -8.69 -37.34
CA LEU A 479 35.52 -7.76 -36.86
C LEU A 479 34.55 -7.28 -37.97
N TYR A 480 34.62 -7.85 -39.17
CA TYR A 480 33.71 -7.50 -40.28
C TYR A 480 32.41 -8.33 -40.32
N SER A 481 32.20 -9.26 -39.39
CA SER A 481 30.96 -10.07 -39.30
C SER A 481 30.18 -9.89 -37.98
N VAL A 482 30.64 -9.02 -37.08
CA VAL A 482 30.06 -8.83 -35.74
C VAL A 482 28.74 -8.03 -35.71
N PRO A 483 28.48 -7.02 -36.58
CA PRO A 483 27.26 -6.21 -36.45
C PRO A 483 25.97 -7.03 -36.56
N HIS A 484 25.89 -7.96 -37.52
CA HIS A 484 24.72 -8.82 -37.70
C HIS A 484 24.59 -9.93 -36.64
N ARG A 485 25.67 -10.27 -35.94
CA ARG A 485 25.65 -11.35 -34.92
C ARG A 485 25.13 -10.85 -33.58
N ALA A 486 25.50 -9.62 -33.17
CA ALA A 486 24.97 -8.97 -31.98
C ALA A 486 23.48 -8.59 -32.13
N GLU A 487 23.07 -8.18 -33.35
CA GLU A 487 21.68 -7.93 -33.75
C GLU A 487 20.83 -9.21 -33.66
N ARG A 488 21.40 -10.37 -34.00
CA ARG A 488 20.77 -11.68 -33.75
C ARG A 488 20.80 -12.10 -32.28
N GLU A 489 21.83 -11.80 -31.51
CA GLU A 489 21.99 -12.32 -30.13
C GLU A 489 20.95 -11.78 -29.12
N GLU A 490 20.56 -10.50 -29.16
CA GLU A 490 19.57 -9.96 -28.20
C GLU A 490 18.12 -10.23 -28.66
N ILE A 491 17.88 -10.30 -29.99
CA ILE A 491 16.61 -10.75 -30.58
C ILE A 491 16.37 -12.23 -30.35
N CYS A 492 17.44 -13.02 -30.49
CA CYS A 492 17.47 -14.39 -30.06
C CYS A 492 17.41 -14.50 -28.54
N SER A 493 17.83 -13.54 -27.69
CA SER A 493 17.90 -13.77 -26.24
C SER A 493 16.54 -14.10 -25.59
N ARG A 494 15.47 -13.32 -25.83
CA ARG A 494 14.12 -13.62 -25.31
C ARG A 494 13.57 -14.93 -25.90
N ALA A 495 13.74 -15.15 -27.21
CA ALA A 495 13.27 -16.37 -27.88
C ALA A 495 14.05 -17.62 -27.43
N MET A 496 15.37 -17.51 -27.25
CA MET A 496 16.26 -18.54 -26.73
C MET A 496 15.97 -18.82 -25.27
N LEU A 497 15.69 -17.80 -24.45
CA LEU A 497 15.31 -17.99 -23.05
C LEU A 497 13.93 -18.62 -22.94
N GLN A 498 12.99 -18.26 -23.82
CA GLN A 498 11.69 -18.92 -23.94
C GLN A 498 11.85 -20.39 -24.37
N GLU A 499 12.62 -20.65 -25.43
CA GLU A 499 12.91 -21.99 -25.93
C GLU A 499 13.62 -22.85 -24.88
N SER A 500 14.59 -22.26 -24.16
CA SER A 500 15.32 -22.91 -23.07
C SER A 500 14.39 -23.18 -21.89
N TYR A 501 13.51 -22.24 -21.55
CA TYR A 501 12.51 -22.44 -20.52
C TYR A 501 11.56 -23.59 -20.89
N ASP A 502 11.05 -23.62 -22.12
CA ASP A 502 10.15 -24.69 -22.58
C ASP A 502 10.83 -26.06 -22.64
N LYS A 503 12.14 -26.11 -22.93
CA LYS A 503 12.92 -27.36 -22.95
C LYS A 503 13.34 -27.86 -21.57
N PHE A 504 13.71 -26.96 -20.67
CA PHE A 504 14.39 -27.32 -19.43
C PHE A 504 13.53 -27.16 -18.17
N LYS A 505 12.36 -26.51 -18.22
CA LYS A 505 11.48 -26.40 -17.04
C LYS A 505 11.06 -27.79 -16.53
N PRO A 506 11.06 -28.04 -15.21
CA PRO A 506 11.33 -27.11 -14.11
C PRO A 506 12.80 -27.00 -13.68
N SER A 507 13.74 -27.62 -14.39
CA SER A 507 15.17 -27.62 -14.07
C SER A 507 15.87 -26.31 -14.44
N ALA A 508 17.04 -26.07 -13.83
CA ALA A 508 17.91 -24.97 -14.23
C ALA A 508 18.63 -25.28 -15.56
N PHE A 509 18.98 -24.23 -16.31
CA PHE A 509 19.86 -24.31 -17.47
C PHE A 509 20.96 -23.27 -17.37
N ARG A 510 21.97 -23.34 -18.24
CA ARG A 510 23.05 -22.35 -18.25
C ARG A 510 23.47 -21.97 -19.67
N PHE A 511 23.94 -20.75 -19.83
CA PHE A 511 24.58 -20.29 -21.06
C PHE A 511 25.93 -19.64 -20.74
N PRO A 512 26.89 -19.69 -21.68
CA PRO A 512 28.20 -19.07 -21.48
C PRO A 512 28.11 -17.55 -21.62
N GLU A 513 28.75 -16.84 -20.71
CA GLU A 513 29.06 -15.42 -20.79
C GLU A 513 30.57 -15.25 -21.04
N LEU A 514 31.01 -14.05 -21.46
CA LEU A 514 32.43 -13.76 -21.70
C LEU A 514 33.34 -14.05 -20.48
N ASN A 515 32.77 -13.96 -19.27
CA ASN A 515 33.51 -14.06 -18.00
C ASN A 515 33.04 -15.22 -17.10
N GLY A 516 32.27 -16.19 -17.63
CA GLY A 516 31.81 -17.33 -16.82
C GLY A 516 30.53 -17.98 -17.34
N TRP A 517 29.85 -18.71 -16.46
CA TRP A 517 28.53 -19.29 -16.74
C TRP A 517 27.44 -18.42 -16.10
N HIS A 518 26.34 -18.24 -16.83
CA HIS A 518 25.08 -17.74 -16.26
C HIS A 518 24.12 -18.90 -16.07
N ILE A 519 23.71 -19.16 -14.83
CA ILE A 519 22.74 -20.17 -14.46
C ILE A 519 21.35 -19.52 -14.39
N VAL A 520 20.38 -20.08 -15.10
CA VAL A 520 19.00 -19.63 -15.08
C VAL A 520 18.14 -20.66 -14.39
N ILE A 521 17.50 -20.25 -13.30
CA ILE A 521 16.56 -21.09 -12.55
C ILE A 521 15.13 -20.85 -13.05
N THR A 522 14.33 -21.92 -13.09
CA THR A 522 13.02 -21.90 -13.76
C THR A 522 11.84 -22.28 -12.86
N SER A 523 12.07 -23.08 -11.82
CA SER A 523 11.05 -23.52 -10.86
C SER A 523 10.78 -22.48 -9.78
N GLU A 524 9.55 -22.52 -9.27
CA GLU A 524 9.13 -21.73 -8.11
C GLU A 524 9.97 -21.99 -6.85
N THR A 525 10.33 -23.27 -6.62
CA THR A 525 11.12 -23.68 -5.47
C THR A 525 12.53 -23.11 -5.50
N MET A 526 13.19 -23.14 -6.66
CA MET A 526 14.52 -22.51 -6.80
C MET A 526 14.43 -20.99 -6.67
N ILE A 527 13.34 -20.36 -7.17
CA ILE A 527 13.14 -18.91 -7.04
C ILE A 527 12.96 -18.52 -5.56
N ASP A 528 12.18 -19.30 -4.80
CA ASP A 528 12.00 -19.13 -3.37
C ASP A 528 13.30 -19.39 -2.58
N GLU A 529 14.13 -20.32 -3.03
CA GLU A 529 15.45 -20.54 -2.44
C GLU A 529 16.40 -19.37 -2.74
N LEU A 530 16.47 -18.93 -3.99
CA LEU A 530 17.31 -17.82 -4.42
C LEU A 530 16.97 -16.51 -3.69
N ARG A 531 15.67 -16.23 -3.45
CA ARG A 531 15.28 -15.02 -2.70
C ARG A 531 15.68 -15.09 -1.21
N LYS A 532 15.70 -16.29 -0.63
CA LYS A 532 16.02 -16.54 0.79
C LYS A 532 17.52 -16.65 1.03
N SER A 533 18.30 -16.87 -0.02
CA SER A 533 19.74 -17.02 0.07
C SER A 533 20.44 -15.83 0.74
N PRO A 534 21.47 -16.09 1.59
CA PRO A 534 22.28 -15.04 2.19
C PRO A 534 23.21 -14.38 1.15
N ASP A 535 23.48 -13.07 1.29
CA ASP A 535 24.33 -12.32 0.33
C ASP A 535 25.80 -12.77 0.40
N GLU A 536 26.21 -13.40 1.50
CA GLU A 536 27.53 -14.01 1.69
C GLU A 536 27.72 -15.28 0.84
N ALA A 537 26.63 -15.84 0.30
CA ALA A 537 26.66 -16.95 -0.63
C ALA A 537 26.29 -16.51 -2.04
N LEU A 538 25.15 -15.84 -2.20
CA LEU A 538 24.62 -15.36 -3.47
C LEU A 538 24.36 -13.86 -3.35
N SER A 539 25.29 -13.04 -3.83
CA SER A 539 25.26 -11.58 -3.64
C SER A 539 24.54 -10.86 -4.78
N PHE A 540 23.52 -10.06 -4.43
CA PHE A 540 22.90 -9.12 -5.37
C PHE A 540 23.81 -7.95 -5.71
N SER A 541 24.42 -7.31 -4.71
CA SER A 541 25.23 -6.10 -4.89
C SER A 541 26.40 -6.35 -5.84
N ARG A 542 27.07 -7.51 -5.70
CA ARG A 542 28.17 -7.87 -6.60
C ARG A 542 27.71 -8.11 -8.03
N SER A 543 26.58 -8.80 -8.22
CA SER A 543 25.99 -9.00 -9.55
C SER A 543 25.59 -7.69 -10.20
N ALA A 544 24.95 -6.79 -9.44
CA ALA A 544 24.60 -5.46 -9.91
C ALA A 544 25.85 -4.68 -10.34
N SER A 545 26.91 -4.66 -9.52
CA SER A 545 28.16 -3.98 -9.85
C SER A 545 28.80 -4.52 -11.11
N ASP A 546 28.81 -5.84 -11.32
CA ASP A 546 29.33 -6.45 -12.54
C ASP A 546 28.53 -6.03 -13.78
N ILE A 547 27.20 -6.00 -13.69
CA ILE A 547 26.31 -5.63 -14.82
C ILE A 547 26.54 -4.17 -15.25
N ILE A 548 26.62 -3.24 -14.31
CA ILE A 548 26.74 -1.80 -14.61
C ILE A 548 28.17 -1.26 -14.50
N ALA A 549 29.15 -2.12 -14.27
CA ALA A 549 30.54 -1.75 -13.97
C ALA A 549 30.60 -0.64 -12.90
N GLY A 550 29.87 -0.83 -11.79
CA GLY A 550 29.50 0.22 -10.83
C GLY A 550 30.68 1.03 -10.29
N ASP A 551 31.78 0.36 -9.95
CA ASP A 551 33.04 0.97 -9.51
C ASP A 551 33.61 2.01 -10.50
N TYR A 552 33.35 1.85 -11.80
CA TYR A 552 33.88 2.70 -12.87
C TYR A 552 32.86 3.70 -13.42
N THR A 553 31.56 3.40 -13.29
CA THR A 553 30.49 4.24 -13.84
C THR A 553 29.87 5.15 -12.78
N LEU A 554 29.32 4.56 -11.71
CA LEU A 554 28.66 5.28 -10.61
C LEU A 554 29.61 5.58 -9.44
N GLY A 555 30.81 5.00 -9.45
CA GLY A 555 31.86 5.24 -8.48
C GLY A 555 31.78 4.31 -7.26
N PRO A 556 32.91 4.05 -6.60
CA PRO A 556 33.04 3.00 -5.59
C PRO A 556 32.24 3.27 -4.32
N ASN A 557 32.04 4.54 -3.95
CA ASN A 557 31.29 4.91 -2.75
C ASN A 557 29.81 4.56 -2.89
N VAL A 558 29.28 4.61 -4.12
CA VAL A 558 27.88 4.27 -4.37
C VAL A 558 27.58 2.83 -3.96
N GLU A 559 28.50 1.93 -4.28
CA GLU A 559 28.43 0.50 -4.00
C GLU A 559 28.80 0.16 -2.55
N ARG A 560 29.90 0.71 -2.03
CA ARG A 560 30.43 0.36 -0.70
C ARG A 560 29.57 0.87 0.45
N ASN A 561 28.86 1.97 0.25
CA ASN A 561 27.96 2.56 1.25
C ASN A 561 26.58 2.87 0.64
N PRO A 562 25.69 1.88 0.44
CA PRO A 562 24.44 2.07 -0.28
C PRO A 562 23.32 2.69 0.57
N TYR A 563 23.61 3.67 1.44
CA TYR A 563 22.61 4.26 2.37
C TYR A 563 21.41 4.90 1.64
N HIS A 564 21.61 5.41 0.42
CA HIS A 564 20.54 5.89 -0.45
C HIS A 564 19.42 4.86 -0.70
N VAL A 565 19.74 3.56 -0.72
CA VAL A 565 18.73 2.48 -0.84
C VAL A 565 17.80 2.47 0.38
N GLY A 566 18.37 2.68 1.58
CA GLY A 566 17.62 2.80 2.83
C GLY A 566 16.70 4.02 2.83
N ILE A 567 17.18 5.16 2.33
CA ILE A 567 16.39 6.40 2.18
C ILE A 567 15.22 6.18 1.22
N VAL A 568 15.44 5.59 0.06
CA VAL A 568 14.35 5.29 -0.90
C VAL A 568 13.34 4.32 -0.28
N ARG A 569 13.81 3.28 0.41
CA ARG A 569 12.92 2.29 1.04
C ARG A 569 12.05 2.89 2.14
N THR A 570 12.60 3.81 2.93
CA THR A 570 11.96 4.31 4.15
C THR A 570 11.46 5.75 3.99
N GLN A 571 12.35 6.72 3.84
CA GLN A 571 12.02 8.14 3.80
C GLN A 571 11.15 8.50 2.60
N LEU A 572 11.50 8.06 1.39
CA LEU A 572 10.69 8.35 0.20
C LEU A 572 9.28 7.76 0.34
N THR A 573 9.17 6.49 0.75
CA THR A 573 7.87 5.82 0.96
C THR A 573 7.00 6.54 2.00
N LYS A 574 7.59 6.97 3.13
CA LYS A 574 6.87 7.69 4.19
C LYS A 574 6.40 9.07 3.76
N ASN A 575 7.19 9.75 2.93
CA ASN A 575 6.90 11.11 2.48
C ASN A 575 6.03 11.17 1.22
N LEU A 576 5.60 10.05 0.63
CA LEU A 576 4.74 10.05 -0.57
C LEU A 576 3.49 10.93 -0.43
N PRO A 577 2.73 10.93 0.68
CA PRO A 577 1.59 11.83 0.83
C PRO A 577 1.97 13.31 0.85
N ILE A 578 3.17 13.63 1.36
CA ILE A 578 3.66 15.00 1.52
C ILE A 578 4.15 15.56 0.18
N VAL A 579 4.90 14.78 -0.60
CA VAL A 579 5.42 15.19 -1.92
C VAL A 579 4.37 15.06 -3.03
N PHE A 580 3.23 14.42 -2.77
CA PHE A 580 2.20 14.17 -3.78
C PHE A 580 1.73 15.44 -4.51
N PRO A 581 1.38 16.55 -3.82
CA PRO A 581 0.90 17.76 -4.51
C PRO A 581 1.94 18.32 -5.47
N ASP A 582 3.21 18.35 -5.07
CA ASP A 582 4.32 18.82 -5.91
C ASP A 582 4.50 17.93 -7.15
N VAL A 583 4.40 16.61 -6.99
CA VAL A 583 4.49 15.63 -8.08
C VAL A 583 3.33 15.79 -9.05
N LEU A 584 2.11 15.96 -8.56
CA LEU A 584 0.93 16.21 -9.37
C LEU A 584 1.06 17.51 -10.17
N GLU A 585 1.45 18.59 -9.51
CA GLU A 585 1.65 19.89 -10.15
C GLU A 585 2.68 19.79 -11.29
N GLU A 586 3.85 19.18 -11.04
CA GLU A 586 4.86 19.03 -12.08
C GLU A 586 4.41 18.10 -13.20
N ALA A 587 3.68 17.02 -12.89
CA ALA A 587 3.17 16.11 -13.91
C ALA A 587 2.21 16.82 -14.87
N VAL A 588 1.24 17.57 -14.35
CA VAL A 588 0.29 18.35 -15.17
C VAL A 588 1.05 19.39 -15.99
N PHE A 589 1.90 20.19 -15.33
CA PHE A 589 2.66 21.25 -15.99
C PHE A 589 3.56 20.70 -17.12
N ALA A 590 4.26 19.59 -16.88
CA ALA A 590 5.12 18.97 -17.87
C ALA A 590 4.34 18.30 -19.00
N ILE A 591 3.14 17.75 -18.75
CA ILE A 591 2.27 17.20 -19.79
C ILE A 591 1.78 18.32 -20.70
N ASP A 592 1.26 19.42 -20.13
CA ASP A 592 0.76 20.55 -20.91
C ASP A 592 1.84 21.17 -21.81
N GLU A 593 3.08 21.21 -21.33
CA GLU A 593 4.23 21.74 -22.09
C GLU A 593 4.70 20.77 -23.18
N LEU A 594 4.76 19.46 -22.90
CA LEU A 594 5.33 18.46 -23.80
C LEU A 594 4.30 17.89 -24.80
N ILE A 595 3.01 17.97 -24.46
CA ILE A 595 1.88 17.44 -25.22
C ILE A 595 0.84 18.58 -25.31
N PRO A 596 1.02 19.54 -26.23
CA PRO A 596 0.12 20.67 -26.34
C PRO A 596 -1.29 20.19 -26.64
N LEU A 597 -2.27 20.72 -25.91
CA LEU A 597 -3.68 20.43 -26.13
C LEU A 597 -4.13 21.11 -27.44
N THR A 598 -4.60 20.31 -28.39
CA THR A 598 -5.07 20.76 -29.71
C THR A 598 -6.43 20.13 -30.01
N ASP A 599 -7.26 20.84 -30.77
CA ASP A 599 -8.56 20.30 -31.22
C ASP A 599 -8.39 19.18 -32.27
N ASP A 600 -7.24 19.16 -32.97
CA ASP A 600 -6.85 18.16 -33.96
C ASP A 600 -5.84 17.12 -33.42
N TRP A 601 -5.75 15.98 -34.10
CA TRP A 601 -4.76 14.93 -33.78
C TRP A 601 -3.32 15.39 -34.00
N THR A 602 -2.52 15.44 -32.94
CA THR A 602 -1.10 15.81 -33.00
C THR A 602 -0.18 14.59 -32.81
N PRO A 603 0.79 14.36 -33.71
CA PRO A 603 1.71 13.22 -33.59
C PRO A 603 2.80 13.48 -32.53
N VAL A 604 2.93 12.54 -31.58
CA VAL A 604 3.90 12.63 -30.49
C VAL A 604 4.85 11.41 -30.49
N LYS A 605 6.15 11.66 -30.27
CA LYS A 605 7.15 10.60 -30.09
C LYS A 605 7.08 10.04 -28.67
N ALA A 606 6.10 9.20 -28.40
CA ALA A 606 5.73 8.70 -27.06
C ALA A 606 6.93 8.41 -26.13
N PHE A 607 7.86 7.52 -26.52
CA PHE A 607 8.99 7.16 -25.65
C PHE A 607 9.92 8.35 -25.31
N ASN A 608 10.17 9.26 -26.26
CA ASN A 608 11.02 10.43 -25.99
C ASN A 608 10.30 11.44 -25.09
N THR A 609 9.03 11.67 -25.36
CA THR A 609 8.19 12.55 -24.54
C THR A 609 8.06 12.02 -23.11
N VAL A 610 7.75 10.73 -22.94
CA VAL A 610 7.61 10.08 -21.64
C VAL A 610 8.93 10.09 -20.86
N LYS A 611 10.09 9.88 -21.50
CA LYS A 611 11.39 9.99 -20.83
C LYS A 611 11.63 11.37 -20.22
N THR A 612 11.34 12.42 -20.98
CA THR A 612 11.47 13.80 -20.49
C THR A 612 10.48 14.07 -19.36
N LEU A 613 9.23 13.62 -19.51
CA LEU A 613 8.18 13.77 -18.51
C LEU A 613 8.56 13.10 -17.18
N VAL A 614 8.90 11.81 -17.21
CA VAL A 614 9.33 11.05 -16.02
C VAL A 614 10.57 11.69 -15.39
N CYS A 615 11.55 12.12 -16.18
CA CYS A 615 12.73 12.80 -15.67
C CYS A 615 12.37 14.05 -14.85
N ARG A 616 11.42 14.87 -15.33
CA ARG A 616 10.98 16.08 -14.63
C ARG A 616 10.22 15.75 -13.35
N VAL A 617 9.23 14.85 -13.44
CA VAL A 617 8.37 14.46 -12.32
C VAL A 617 9.18 13.77 -11.21
N SER A 618 10.10 12.87 -11.56
CA SER A 618 11.05 12.28 -10.62
C SER A 618 11.94 13.32 -9.95
N ASN A 619 12.51 14.26 -10.73
CA ASN A 619 13.37 15.30 -10.18
C ASN A 619 12.64 16.33 -9.32
N ARG A 620 11.32 16.52 -9.50
CA ARG A 620 10.52 17.32 -8.58
C ARG A 620 10.61 16.79 -7.14
N THR A 621 10.68 15.46 -6.99
CA THR A 621 10.88 14.80 -5.69
C THR A 621 12.34 14.71 -5.28
N PHE A 622 13.27 14.58 -6.23
CA PHE A 622 14.68 14.37 -5.91
C PHE A 622 15.43 15.65 -5.55
N VAL A 623 15.18 16.75 -6.28
CA VAL A 623 15.93 18.00 -6.16
C VAL A 623 15.04 19.24 -6.06
N GLY A 624 13.74 19.12 -6.32
CA GLY A 624 12.78 20.21 -6.24
C GLY A 624 12.94 21.26 -7.35
N LEU A 625 12.23 22.37 -7.18
CA LEU A 625 12.32 23.54 -8.06
C LEU A 625 13.51 24.43 -7.66
N PRO A 626 14.08 25.19 -8.62
CA PRO A 626 13.76 25.20 -10.06
C PRO A 626 14.45 24.08 -10.85
N LEU A 627 15.38 23.33 -10.24
CA LEU A 627 16.30 22.45 -10.95
C LEU A 627 15.60 21.31 -11.71
N CYS A 628 14.46 20.81 -11.24
CA CYS A 628 13.70 19.78 -11.95
C CYS A 628 13.19 20.22 -13.33
N ARG A 629 13.13 21.53 -13.61
CA ARG A 629 12.72 22.11 -14.90
C ARG A 629 13.91 22.58 -15.75
N GLU A 630 15.14 22.51 -15.26
CA GLU A 630 16.29 23.05 -15.97
C GLU A 630 16.69 22.18 -17.17
N PRO A 631 16.63 22.68 -18.42
CA PRO A 631 16.82 21.86 -19.62
C PRO A 631 18.17 21.15 -19.69
N GLU A 632 19.27 21.79 -19.26
CA GLU A 632 20.59 21.15 -19.27
C GLU A 632 20.66 19.98 -18.26
N PHE A 633 19.96 20.11 -17.11
CA PHE A 633 19.89 19.05 -16.10
C PHE A 633 18.98 17.90 -16.55
N ILE A 634 17.86 18.18 -17.21
CA ILE A 634 16.97 17.16 -17.78
C ILE A 634 17.70 16.35 -18.86
N ASP A 635 18.33 17.03 -19.81
CA ASP A 635 19.10 16.39 -20.89
C ASP A 635 20.26 15.56 -20.34
N LEU A 636 20.95 16.08 -19.31
CA LEU A 636 21.97 15.32 -18.58
C LEU A 636 21.39 14.02 -18.04
N ASN A 637 20.33 14.07 -17.23
CA ASN A 637 19.84 12.87 -16.53
C ASN A 637 19.36 11.81 -17.53
N VAL A 638 18.68 12.20 -18.61
CA VAL A 638 18.23 11.28 -19.66
C VAL A 638 19.40 10.66 -20.46
N ARG A 639 20.49 11.39 -20.67
CA ARG A 639 21.67 10.86 -21.38
C ARG A 639 22.58 10.04 -20.47
N PHE A 640 22.75 10.48 -19.23
CA PHE A 640 23.59 9.83 -18.23
C PHE A 640 23.18 8.38 -18.05
N THR A 641 21.88 8.10 -18.06
CA THR A 641 21.34 6.74 -17.93
C THR A 641 21.80 5.81 -19.06
N ILE A 642 21.86 6.33 -20.29
CA ILE A 642 22.32 5.59 -21.48
C ILE A 642 23.85 5.43 -21.44
N ASP A 643 24.58 6.50 -21.12
CA ASP A 643 26.04 6.51 -21.10
C ASP A 643 26.60 5.52 -20.07
N VAL A 644 25.96 5.36 -18.90
CA VAL A 644 26.33 4.36 -17.89
C VAL A 644 26.24 2.93 -18.47
N VAL A 645 25.13 2.57 -19.12
CA VAL A 645 24.93 1.22 -19.68
C VAL A 645 25.93 0.94 -20.81
N LEU A 646 26.12 1.89 -21.73
CA LEU A 646 27.07 1.71 -22.83
C LEU A 646 28.51 1.60 -22.34
N THR A 647 28.88 2.43 -21.36
CA THR A 647 30.21 2.40 -20.74
C THR A 647 30.45 1.07 -20.02
N ALA A 648 29.45 0.57 -19.27
CA ALA A 648 29.52 -0.72 -18.61
C ALA A 648 29.74 -1.88 -19.60
N LYS A 649 28.96 -1.90 -20.70
CA LYS A 649 29.14 -2.91 -21.77
C LYS A 649 30.56 -2.88 -22.33
N ILE A 650 31.11 -1.69 -22.63
CA ILE A 650 32.48 -1.57 -23.14
C ILE A 650 33.50 -2.07 -22.11
N ILE A 651 33.40 -1.65 -20.86
CA ILE A 651 34.34 -2.05 -19.78
C ILE A 651 34.32 -3.58 -19.61
N ASN A 652 33.15 -4.20 -19.67
CA ASN A 652 32.98 -5.64 -19.48
C ASN A 652 33.49 -6.50 -20.64
N LEU A 653 33.84 -5.91 -21.80
CA LEU A 653 34.55 -6.62 -22.88
C LEU A 653 36.04 -6.86 -22.56
N PHE A 654 36.57 -6.19 -21.52
CA PHE A 654 37.97 -6.30 -21.15
C PHE A 654 38.16 -7.16 -19.88
N PRO A 655 39.26 -7.92 -19.80
CA PRO A 655 39.66 -8.60 -18.56
C PRO A 655 39.81 -7.63 -17.38
N ASP A 656 39.62 -8.13 -16.16
CA ASP A 656 39.58 -7.30 -14.94
C ASP A 656 40.80 -6.39 -14.75
N PHE A 657 41.99 -6.83 -15.16
CA PHE A 657 43.21 -6.01 -15.04
C PHE A 657 43.27 -4.82 -16.02
N LEU A 658 42.50 -4.84 -17.11
CA LEU A 658 42.39 -3.74 -18.09
C LEU A 658 41.23 -2.78 -17.79
N LYS A 659 40.23 -3.22 -17.02
CA LYS A 659 39.05 -2.40 -16.66
C LYS A 659 39.43 -1.04 -16.06
N PRO A 660 40.44 -0.90 -15.17
CA PRO A 660 40.86 0.40 -14.65
C PRO A 660 41.40 1.36 -15.71
N ILE A 661 42.03 0.85 -16.77
CA ILE A 661 42.59 1.66 -17.85
C ILE A 661 41.46 2.14 -18.76
N VAL A 662 40.60 1.22 -19.17
CA VAL A 662 39.47 1.50 -20.08
C VAL A 662 38.42 2.37 -19.39
N GLY A 663 38.05 2.05 -18.15
CA GLY A 663 37.11 2.86 -17.37
C GLY A 663 37.61 4.29 -17.15
N ARG A 664 38.94 4.50 -17.09
CA ARG A 664 39.52 5.84 -17.00
C ARG A 664 39.62 6.59 -18.32
N SER A 665 39.60 5.90 -19.47
CA SER A 665 39.70 6.53 -20.79
C SER A 665 38.34 6.87 -21.41
N LEU A 666 37.24 6.31 -20.89
CA LEU A 666 35.88 6.61 -21.35
C LEU A 666 35.35 7.94 -20.75
N SER A 667 35.21 8.95 -21.61
CA SER A 667 34.97 10.34 -21.20
C SER A 667 33.50 10.74 -21.03
N ARG A 668 32.54 9.95 -21.52
CA ARG A 668 31.12 10.35 -21.57
C ARG A 668 30.46 10.42 -20.19
N VAL A 669 30.57 9.36 -19.39
CA VAL A 669 30.06 9.32 -18.00
C VAL A 669 30.72 10.42 -17.17
N ARG A 670 32.04 10.60 -17.29
CA ARG A 670 32.78 11.67 -16.60
C ARG A 670 32.27 13.07 -16.97
N ARG A 671 31.99 13.32 -18.24
CA ARG A 671 31.40 14.58 -18.70
C ARG A 671 30.00 14.77 -18.09
N GLY A 672 29.19 13.72 -18.06
CA GLY A 672 27.88 13.75 -17.39
C GLY A 672 27.99 14.13 -15.91
N ILE A 673 28.91 13.50 -15.18
CA ILE A 673 29.19 13.82 -13.76
C ILE A 673 29.58 15.29 -13.60
N GLN A 674 30.44 15.83 -14.46
CA GLN A 674 30.85 17.25 -14.41
C GLN A 674 29.67 18.21 -14.60
N ILE A 675 28.76 17.91 -15.53
CA ILE A 675 27.53 18.70 -15.72
C ILE A 675 26.61 18.56 -14.49
N GLY A 676 26.51 17.36 -13.91
CA GLY A 676 25.75 17.14 -12.68
C GLY A 676 26.27 17.97 -11.51
N LEU A 677 27.59 18.01 -11.33
CA LEU A 677 28.24 18.85 -10.31
C LEU A 677 27.99 20.33 -10.55
N LYS A 678 28.04 20.80 -11.80
CA LYS A 678 27.74 22.20 -12.16
C LYS A 678 26.39 22.65 -11.60
N HIS A 679 25.38 21.78 -11.66
CA HIS A 679 24.01 22.08 -11.21
C HIS A 679 23.77 21.80 -9.73
N LEU A 680 24.33 20.72 -9.20
CA LEU A 680 24.03 20.25 -7.83
C LEU A 680 24.92 20.92 -6.77
N THR A 681 26.18 21.24 -7.09
CA THR A 681 27.12 21.84 -6.13
C THR A 681 26.57 23.14 -5.51
N PRO A 682 26.04 24.12 -6.27
CA PRO A 682 25.51 25.36 -5.69
C PRO A 682 24.40 25.11 -4.67
N ILE A 683 23.48 24.19 -4.97
CA ILE A 683 22.34 23.85 -4.09
C ILE A 683 22.84 23.13 -2.83
N ILE A 684 23.78 22.20 -2.99
CA ILE A 684 24.35 21.45 -1.86
C ILE A 684 25.10 22.40 -0.93
N GLU A 685 25.95 23.28 -1.46
CA GLU A 685 26.72 24.24 -0.68
C GLU A 685 25.83 25.26 0.04
N GLU A 686 24.78 25.76 -0.62
CA GLU A 686 23.80 26.65 0.00
C GLU A 686 23.07 25.97 1.17
N ARG A 687 22.60 24.74 0.97
CA ARG A 687 21.91 23.98 2.02
C ARG A 687 22.86 23.61 3.16
N GLN A 688 24.12 23.27 2.86
CA GLN A 688 25.12 23.00 3.88
C GLN A 688 25.39 24.24 4.73
N LYS A 689 25.53 25.41 4.10
CA LYS A 689 25.68 26.69 4.82
C LYS A 689 24.50 26.96 5.75
N LYS A 690 23.26 26.72 5.30
CA LYS A 690 22.06 26.87 6.14
C LYS A 690 22.05 25.88 7.30
N ILE A 691 22.50 24.64 7.10
CA ILE A 691 22.64 23.65 8.17
C ILE A 691 23.69 24.09 9.20
N ASP A 692 24.80 24.64 8.75
CA ASP A 692 25.87 25.12 9.62
C ASP A 692 25.46 26.36 10.43
N GLU A 693 24.62 27.23 9.87
CA GLU A 693 24.15 28.48 10.49
C GLU A 693 22.94 28.28 11.41
N TYR A 694 21.95 27.48 11.00
CA TYR A 694 20.65 27.35 11.67
C TYR A 694 20.37 25.95 12.24
N GLY A 695 21.27 24.98 12.01
CA GLY A 695 21.07 23.58 12.38
C GLY A 695 20.35 22.77 11.31
N ARG A 696 20.22 21.45 11.54
CA ARG A 696 19.68 20.49 10.55
C ARG A 696 18.19 20.68 10.23
N ASP A 697 17.44 21.25 11.15
CA ASP A 697 15.99 21.45 11.06
C ASP A 697 15.62 22.92 10.80
N TYR A 698 16.41 23.60 9.97
CA TYR A 698 16.21 25.01 9.68
C TYR A 698 14.84 25.29 9.01
N PRO A 699 14.18 26.42 9.33
CA PRO A 699 12.89 26.75 8.73
C PRO A 699 12.95 26.82 7.20
N GLY A 700 11.99 26.19 6.52
CA GLY A 700 11.90 26.20 5.06
C GLY A 700 12.84 25.22 4.35
N LYS A 701 13.43 24.26 5.08
CA LYS A 701 14.18 23.16 4.48
C LYS A 701 13.31 22.37 3.48
N PRO A 702 13.78 22.15 2.24
CA PRO A 702 13.05 21.34 1.27
C PRO A 702 12.86 19.90 1.74
N ASN A 703 11.66 19.33 1.50
CA ASN A 703 11.38 17.92 1.75
C ASN A 703 11.60 17.09 0.48
N ASP A 704 12.87 16.96 0.07
CA ASP A 704 13.28 16.27 -1.15
C ASP A 704 14.38 15.23 -0.88
N ALA A 705 14.63 14.35 -1.86
CA ALA A 705 15.62 13.28 -1.70
C ALA A 705 17.04 13.80 -1.44
N LEU A 706 17.41 14.94 -2.02
CA LEU A 706 18.69 15.59 -1.75
C LEU A 706 18.83 15.96 -0.26
N SER A 707 17.79 16.53 0.36
CA SER A 707 17.80 16.87 1.78
C SER A 707 17.90 15.62 2.66
N TRP A 708 17.16 14.56 2.33
CA TRP A 708 17.27 13.29 3.06
C TRP A 708 18.65 12.65 2.93
N LEU A 709 19.28 12.75 1.75
CA LEU A 709 20.65 12.29 1.54
C LEU A 709 21.64 13.08 2.40
N MET A 710 21.48 14.40 2.47
CA MET A 710 22.35 15.27 3.29
C MET A 710 22.23 14.96 4.78
N ASP A 711 21.02 14.65 5.28
CA ASP A 711 20.79 14.37 6.71
C ASP A 711 21.47 13.09 7.20
N GLU A 712 21.47 12.06 6.36
CA GLU A 712 22.07 10.76 6.65
C GLU A 712 23.56 10.69 6.28
N ALA A 713 24.07 11.63 5.48
CA ALA A 713 25.46 11.64 5.05
C ALA A 713 26.45 11.81 6.22
N LYS A 714 27.42 10.89 6.28
CA LYS A 714 28.51 10.86 7.27
C LYS A 714 29.87 10.95 6.58
N ASP A 715 30.82 11.59 7.25
CA ASP A 715 32.21 11.67 6.82
C ASP A 715 32.36 12.11 5.35
N GLU A 716 33.01 11.31 4.51
CA GLU A 716 33.25 11.60 3.09
C GLU A 716 31.96 11.70 2.24
N GLU A 717 30.85 11.09 2.68
CA GLU A 717 29.57 11.16 1.95
C GLU A 717 28.95 12.56 1.98
N ARG A 718 29.41 13.46 2.86
CA ARG A 718 28.96 14.87 2.89
C ARG A 718 29.55 15.71 1.76
N SER A 719 30.54 15.19 1.03
CA SER A 719 31.10 15.94 -0.10
C SER A 719 30.07 16.18 -1.18
N THR A 720 30.15 17.35 -1.83
CA THR A 720 29.31 17.73 -2.97
C THR A 720 29.35 16.68 -4.07
N TYR A 721 30.53 16.10 -4.32
CA TYR A 721 30.72 15.02 -5.27
C TYR A 721 29.89 13.78 -4.93
N ASN A 722 29.99 13.25 -3.70
CA ASN A 722 29.30 12.03 -3.33
C ASN A 722 27.78 12.22 -3.32
N LEU A 723 27.28 13.34 -2.78
CA LEU A 723 25.85 13.69 -2.83
C LEU A 723 25.33 13.81 -4.26
N ALA A 724 26.07 14.47 -5.15
CA ALA A 724 25.70 14.57 -6.56
C ALA A 724 25.65 13.20 -7.25
N MET A 725 26.64 12.33 -6.97
CA MET A 725 26.63 10.96 -7.48
C MET A 725 25.42 10.17 -6.99
N ARG A 726 24.94 10.39 -5.75
CA ARG A 726 23.69 9.75 -5.27
C ARG A 726 22.47 10.24 -6.04
N VAL A 727 22.34 11.53 -6.27
CA VAL A 727 21.22 12.09 -7.06
C VAL A 727 21.23 11.56 -8.49
N LEU A 728 22.40 11.50 -9.15
CA LEU A 728 22.54 10.91 -10.48
C LEU A 728 22.22 9.40 -10.46
N THR A 729 22.58 8.69 -9.39
CA THR A 729 22.23 7.27 -9.21
C THR A 729 20.73 7.05 -9.05
N LEU A 730 20.03 7.92 -8.30
CA LEU A 730 18.57 7.86 -8.16
C LEU A 730 17.89 8.08 -9.52
N ASN A 731 18.35 9.06 -10.30
CA ASN A 731 17.88 9.32 -11.65
C ASN A 731 18.17 8.14 -12.61
N PHE A 732 19.36 7.55 -12.53
CA PHE A 732 19.73 6.34 -13.28
C PHE A 732 18.70 5.22 -13.07
N ALA A 733 18.31 4.96 -11.82
CA ALA A 733 17.36 3.92 -11.48
C ALA A 733 15.92 4.25 -11.89
N ALA A 734 15.49 5.51 -11.72
CA ALA A 734 14.09 5.92 -11.89
C ALA A 734 13.69 6.14 -13.36
N ILE A 735 14.53 6.80 -14.17
CA ILE A 735 14.08 7.35 -15.46
C ILE A 735 13.78 6.25 -16.48
N HIS A 736 14.74 5.38 -16.78
CA HIS A 736 14.58 4.42 -17.88
C HIS A 736 13.51 3.37 -17.61
N THR A 737 13.51 2.77 -16.41
CA THR A 737 12.60 1.68 -16.07
C THR A 737 11.15 2.14 -16.04
N THR A 738 10.87 3.29 -15.42
CA THR A 738 9.53 3.89 -15.40
C THR A 738 9.09 4.30 -16.81
N SER A 739 9.96 4.97 -17.57
CA SER A 739 9.60 5.43 -18.92
C SER A 739 9.28 4.28 -19.88
N MET A 740 10.04 3.19 -19.81
CA MET A 740 9.76 1.98 -20.59
C MET A 740 8.44 1.35 -20.18
N THR A 741 8.22 1.14 -18.88
CA THR A 741 6.99 0.51 -18.37
C THR A 741 5.75 1.34 -18.74
N PHE A 742 5.83 2.65 -18.55
CA PHE A 742 4.75 3.58 -18.89
C PHE A 742 4.47 3.60 -20.39
N THR A 743 5.51 3.69 -21.22
CA THR A 743 5.36 3.71 -22.68
C THR A 743 4.73 2.42 -23.21
N GLN A 744 5.10 1.26 -22.65
CA GLN A 744 4.48 -0.01 -23.03
C GLN A 744 2.99 -0.02 -22.67
N ALA A 745 2.63 0.41 -21.46
CA ALA A 745 1.22 0.49 -21.05
C ALA A 745 0.41 1.49 -21.90
N LEU A 746 1.01 2.62 -22.27
CA LEU A 746 0.38 3.60 -23.16
C LEU A 746 0.11 2.99 -24.55
N PHE A 747 1.05 2.21 -25.10
CA PHE A 747 0.83 1.49 -26.35
C PHE A 747 -0.18 0.34 -26.21
N ASP A 748 -0.20 -0.37 -25.08
CA ASP A 748 -1.22 -1.37 -24.79
C ASP A 748 -2.62 -0.76 -24.82
N LEU A 749 -2.82 0.41 -24.21
CA LEU A 749 -4.09 1.15 -24.25
C LEU A 749 -4.43 1.64 -25.66
N ALA A 750 -3.45 2.20 -26.38
CA ALA A 750 -3.68 2.69 -27.73
C ALA A 750 -4.07 1.57 -28.71
N CYS A 751 -3.62 0.34 -28.47
CA CYS A 751 -4.02 -0.85 -29.24
C CYS A 751 -5.34 -1.47 -28.76
N ARG A 752 -5.79 -1.12 -27.57
CA ARG A 752 -6.95 -1.73 -26.90
C ARG A 752 -7.83 -0.65 -26.30
N PRO A 753 -8.45 0.18 -27.16
CA PRO A 753 -9.25 1.32 -26.72
C PRO A 753 -10.46 0.90 -25.87
N GLU A 754 -10.86 -0.36 -25.88
CA GLU A 754 -11.93 -0.91 -25.03
C GLU A 754 -11.68 -0.71 -23.52
N TYR A 755 -10.42 -0.61 -23.09
CA TYR A 755 -10.09 -0.33 -21.69
C TYR A 755 -10.19 1.15 -21.31
N ILE A 756 -10.09 2.07 -22.29
CA ILE A 756 -10.03 3.52 -22.03
C ILE A 756 -11.29 4.02 -21.30
N PRO A 757 -12.53 3.74 -21.75
CA PRO A 757 -13.73 4.20 -21.04
C PRO A 757 -13.83 3.63 -19.62
N LEU A 758 -13.38 2.39 -19.42
CA LEU A 758 -13.45 1.70 -18.13
C LEU A 758 -12.46 2.29 -17.11
N LEU A 759 -11.27 2.68 -17.59
CA LEU A 759 -10.27 3.38 -16.80
C LEU A 759 -10.65 4.83 -16.54
N ARG A 760 -11.14 5.57 -17.55
CA ARG A 760 -11.67 6.93 -17.37
C ARG A 760 -12.76 6.97 -16.30
N SER A 761 -13.74 6.07 -16.41
CA SER A 761 -14.83 6.00 -15.44
C SER A 761 -14.35 5.67 -14.03
N GLU A 762 -13.37 4.78 -13.86
CA GLU A 762 -12.75 4.55 -12.54
C GLU A 762 -12.11 5.84 -11.99
N ILE A 763 -11.29 6.48 -12.81
CA ILE A 763 -10.47 7.64 -12.43
C ILE A 763 -11.36 8.86 -12.11
N GLU A 764 -12.33 9.17 -12.97
CA GLU A 764 -13.30 10.25 -12.79
C GLU A 764 -14.10 10.06 -11.49
N ASN A 765 -14.61 8.86 -11.25
CA ASN A 765 -15.39 8.58 -10.04
C ASN A 765 -14.54 8.73 -8.78
N ILE A 766 -13.31 8.21 -8.78
CA ILE A 766 -12.39 8.33 -7.64
C ILE A 766 -12.05 9.80 -7.39
N ILE A 767 -11.64 10.55 -8.42
CA ILE A 767 -11.24 11.95 -8.25
C ILE A 767 -12.43 12.81 -7.86
N LYS A 768 -13.63 12.56 -8.41
CA LYS A 768 -14.85 13.28 -8.03
C LYS A 768 -15.22 13.09 -6.56
N ILE A 769 -14.98 11.90 -6.01
CA ILE A 769 -15.34 11.57 -4.62
C ILE A 769 -14.25 12.00 -3.64
N TYR A 770 -12.98 11.78 -3.98
CA TYR A 770 -11.86 11.89 -3.04
C TYR A 770 -10.89 13.03 -3.35
N GLY A 771 -11.03 13.70 -4.50
CA GLY A 771 -10.06 14.68 -4.99
C GLY A 771 -8.74 14.05 -5.45
N TRP A 772 -7.77 14.88 -5.84
CA TRP A 772 -6.43 14.43 -6.17
C TRP A 772 -5.56 14.36 -4.90
N ASN A 773 -5.33 13.15 -4.38
CA ASN A 773 -4.41 12.91 -3.28
C ASN A 773 -3.83 11.47 -3.35
N LYS A 774 -2.89 11.18 -2.46
CA LYS A 774 -2.23 9.86 -2.40
C LYS A 774 -3.19 8.69 -2.14
N VAL A 775 -4.30 8.93 -1.43
CA VAL A 775 -5.34 7.93 -1.14
C VAL A 775 -6.10 7.59 -2.42
N SER A 776 -6.51 8.58 -3.21
CA SER A 776 -7.17 8.41 -4.50
C SER A 776 -6.36 7.55 -5.46
N ILE A 777 -5.05 7.79 -5.56
CA ILE A 777 -4.14 6.97 -6.38
C ILE A 777 -4.11 5.50 -5.93
N GLY A 778 -4.22 5.25 -4.63
CA GLY A 778 -4.27 3.90 -4.08
C GLY A 778 -5.53 3.12 -4.45
N ARG A 779 -6.61 3.81 -4.85
CA ARG A 779 -7.92 3.23 -5.18
C ARG A 779 -8.11 2.94 -6.67
N MET A 780 -7.18 3.34 -7.54
CA MET A 780 -7.25 3.08 -8.98
C MET A 780 -6.83 1.63 -9.28
N HIS A 781 -7.71 0.66 -9.00
CA HIS A 781 -7.43 -0.77 -9.04
C HIS A 781 -7.38 -1.33 -10.47
N LYS A 782 -8.28 -0.89 -11.36
CA LYS A 782 -8.24 -1.24 -12.78
C LYS A 782 -6.99 -0.70 -13.45
N LEU A 783 -6.62 0.54 -13.15
CA LEU A 783 -5.37 1.12 -13.64
C LEU A 783 -4.15 0.35 -13.12
N ASP A 784 -4.15 -0.07 -11.86
CA ASP A 784 -3.09 -0.91 -11.28
C ASP A 784 -2.99 -2.25 -12.01
N SER A 785 -4.11 -2.96 -12.18
CA SER A 785 -4.15 -4.24 -12.88
C SER A 785 -3.67 -4.09 -14.32
N PHE A 786 -4.05 -3.00 -15.00
CA PHE A 786 -3.65 -2.76 -16.38
C PHE A 786 -2.13 -2.57 -16.50
N PHE A 787 -1.54 -1.75 -15.62
CA PHE A 787 -0.09 -1.59 -15.56
C PHE A 787 0.61 -2.92 -15.23
N LYS A 788 0.04 -3.69 -14.31
CA LYS A 788 0.57 -4.99 -13.90
C LYS A 788 0.57 -5.99 -15.05
N GLU A 789 -0.50 -6.05 -15.84
CA GLU A 789 -0.57 -6.91 -17.03
C GLU A 789 0.41 -6.48 -18.13
N SER A 790 0.47 -5.18 -18.41
CA SER A 790 1.46 -4.63 -19.35
C SER A 790 2.88 -5.02 -18.92
N GLN A 791 3.20 -4.89 -17.63
CA GLN A 791 4.51 -5.25 -17.12
C GLN A 791 4.75 -6.77 -17.10
N ARG A 792 3.70 -7.59 -16.93
CA ARG A 792 3.78 -9.07 -17.01
C ARG A 792 4.17 -9.52 -18.42
N ILE A 793 3.48 -9.02 -19.45
CA ILE A 793 3.67 -9.40 -20.85
C ILE A 793 4.98 -8.86 -21.41
N HIS A 794 5.27 -7.56 -21.19
CA HIS A 794 6.39 -6.91 -21.85
C HIS A 794 7.68 -6.99 -21.04
N GLY A 795 7.59 -7.00 -19.72
CA GLY A 795 8.72 -7.03 -18.79
C GLY A 795 9.68 -5.86 -18.92
N LEU A 796 10.57 -5.70 -17.93
CA LEU A 796 11.77 -4.85 -18.06
C LEU A 796 12.98 -5.64 -18.57
N GLY A 797 12.94 -6.97 -18.45
CA GLY A 797 13.98 -7.90 -18.89
C GLY A 797 13.48 -9.34 -18.79
N ALA A 798 14.13 -10.24 -19.54
CA ALA A 798 13.77 -11.66 -19.59
C ALA A 798 14.16 -12.45 -18.33
N LEU A 799 15.12 -11.93 -17.57
CA LEU A 799 15.63 -12.49 -16.31
C LEU A 799 15.40 -11.49 -15.16
N SER A 800 15.25 -11.99 -13.94
CA SER A 800 15.11 -11.20 -12.71
C SER A 800 15.88 -11.84 -11.56
N LEU A 801 15.94 -11.17 -10.40
CA LEU A 801 16.69 -11.60 -9.21
C LEU A 801 18.17 -11.98 -9.49
N PRO A 802 18.96 -11.10 -10.13
CA PRO A 802 20.35 -11.43 -10.43
C PRO A 802 21.16 -11.59 -9.14
N ARG A 803 22.01 -12.61 -9.08
CA ARG A 803 22.97 -12.86 -8.00
C ARG A 803 24.29 -13.33 -8.58
N LYS A 804 25.38 -13.09 -7.83
CA LYS A 804 26.68 -13.68 -8.07
C LYS A 804 27.03 -14.64 -6.95
N ALA A 805 27.47 -15.84 -7.30
CA ALA A 805 27.99 -16.79 -6.33
C ALA A 805 29.33 -16.29 -5.77
N ILE A 806 29.35 -16.02 -4.47
CA ILE A 806 30.56 -15.60 -3.73
C ILE A 806 31.36 -16.82 -3.25
N LYS A 807 30.71 -17.97 -3.17
CA LYS A 807 31.28 -19.28 -2.90
C LYS A 807 30.41 -20.33 -3.59
N ASP A 808 30.94 -21.54 -3.70
CA ASP A 808 30.18 -22.68 -4.20
C ASP A 808 28.84 -22.84 -3.44
N TYR A 809 27.76 -23.02 -4.17
CA TYR A 809 26.41 -23.12 -3.63
C TYR A 809 25.62 -24.20 -4.37
N THR A 810 24.94 -25.10 -3.64
CA THR A 810 24.11 -26.14 -4.24
C THR A 810 22.65 -25.88 -3.88
N LEU A 811 21.79 -25.77 -4.89
CA LEU A 811 20.34 -25.65 -4.71
C LEU A 811 19.73 -26.96 -4.21
N SER A 812 18.54 -26.89 -3.64
CA SER A 812 17.79 -28.04 -3.10
C SER A 812 17.49 -29.15 -4.13
N ASP A 813 17.50 -28.85 -5.42
CA ASP A 813 17.32 -29.81 -6.51
C ASP A 813 18.64 -30.52 -6.92
N GLY A 814 19.76 -30.18 -6.27
CA GLY A 814 21.09 -30.68 -6.60
C GLY A 814 21.84 -29.84 -7.64
N THR A 815 21.25 -28.75 -8.15
CA THR A 815 21.94 -27.84 -9.08
C THR A 815 23.12 -27.16 -8.39
N PHE A 816 24.32 -27.46 -8.84
CA PHE A 816 25.56 -26.85 -8.35
C PHE A 816 25.88 -25.55 -9.06
N ILE A 817 26.07 -24.48 -8.28
CA ILE A 817 26.44 -23.13 -8.71
C ILE A 817 27.89 -22.87 -8.26
N PRO A 818 28.86 -22.88 -9.19
CA PRO A 818 30.26 -22.62 -8.85
C PRO A 818 30.47 -21.16 -8.43
N GLU A 819 31.41 -20.93 -7.52
CA GLU A 819 31.92 -19.60 -7.18
C GLU A 819 32.24 -18.77 -8.44
N GLY A 820 31.85 -17.49 -8.41
CA GLY A 820 32.05 -16.54 -9.50
C GLY A 820 30.95 -16.56 -10.57
N SER A 821 30.08 -17.57 -10.59
CA SER A 821 28.99 -17.67 -11.57
C SER A 821 27.85 -16.71 -11.29
N ASN A 822 27.17 -16.25 -12.35
CA ASN A 822 25.93 -15.48 -12.23
C ASN A 822 24.73 -16.44 -12.16
N VAL A 823 23.73 -16.11 -11.36
CA VAL A 823 22.46 -16.84 -11.31
C VAL A 823 21.28 -15.87 -11.30
N SER A 824 20.26 -16.16 -12.11
CA SER A 824 19.02 -15.36 -12.20
C SER A 824 17.78 -16.24 -12.36
N ALA A 825 16.64 -15.71 -11.97
CA ALA A 825 15.34 -16.31 -12.23
C ALA A 825 14.82 -15.96 -13.63
N ILE A 826 14.27 -16.94 -14.34
CA ILE A 826 13.50 -16.68 -15.57
C ILE A 826 12.26 -15.84 -15.22
N CYS A 827 12.03 -14.75 -15.95
CA CYS A 827 10.96 -13.79 -15.66
C CYS A 827 9.84 -13.89 -16.71
N THR A 828 10.00 -13.26 -17.87
CA THR A 828 8.94 -13.12 -18.89
C THR A 828 8.39 -14.48 -19.35
N ALA A 829 9.26 -15.46 -19.63
CA ALA A 829 8.82 -16.77 -20.13
C ALA A 829 7.92 -17.52 -19.14
N ARG A 830 8.27 -17.48 -17.85
CA ARG A 830 7.46 -18.07 -16.77
C ARG A 830 6.18 -17.28 -16.54
N GLN A 831 6.26 -15.95 -16.56
CA GLN A 831 5.08 -15.10 -16.37
C GLN A 831 4.06 -15.22 -17.51
N CYS A 832 4.48 -15.69 -18.69
CA CYS A 832 3.61 -15.95 -19.83
C CYS A 832 3.31 -17.45 -20.03
N ASP A 833 3.68 -18.31 -19.07
CA ASP A 833 3.38 -19.74 -19.11
C ASP A 833 1.92 -19.99 -18.69
N ASP A 834 1.20 -20.77 -19.49
CA ASP A 834 -0.18 -21.18 -19.21
C ASP A 834 -0.31 -22.00 -17.92
N ALA A 835 0.77 -22.69 -17.52
CA ALA A 835 0.86 -23.40 -16.25
C ALA A 835 0.91 -22.46 -15.03
N VAL A 836 1.26 -21.18 -15.22
CA VAL A 836 1.36 -20.16 -14.16
C VAL A 836 0.17 -19.20 -14.20
N TYR A 837 -0.17 -18.69 -15.39
CA TYR A 837 -1.33 -17.81 -15.61
C TYR A 837 -2.19 -18.39 -16.73
N SER A 838 -3.50 -18.53 -16.50
CA SER A 838 -4.41 -19.04 -17.54
C SER A 838 -4.37 -18.15 -18.78
N LEU A 839 -4.23 -18.74 -19.98
CA LEU A 839 -4.01 -17.99 -21.23
C LEU A 839 -2.88 -16.95 -21.08
N GLY A 840 -1.73 -17.38 -20.56
CA GLY A 840 -0.63 -16.54 -20.12
C GLY A 840 -0.03 -15.67 -21.23
N LYS A 841 -0.12 -16.08 -22.50
CA LYS A 841 0.33 -15.26 -23.63
C LYS A 841 -0.69 -14.19 -24.05
N THR A 842 -1.95 -14.30 -23.62
CA THR A 842 -3.01 -13.35 -23.95
C THR A 842 -2.93 -12.16 -23.00
N PHE A 843 -3.10 -10.95 -23.54
CA PHE A 843 -3.19 -9.74 -22.73
C PHE A 843 -4.61 -9.60 -22.17
N ASP A 844 -4.73 -9.56 -20.85
CA ASP A 844 -5.95 -9.22 -20.13
C ASP A 844 -5.66 -8.13 -19.10
N GLY A 845 -6.07 -6.90 -19.41
CA GLY A 845 -5.78 -5.73 -18.58
C GLY A 845 -6.38 -5.82 -17.17
N PHE A 846 -7.39 -6.66 -16.97
CA PHE A 846 -8.05 -6.86 -15.67
C PHE A 846 -7.79 -8.24 -15.07
N ARG A 847 -6.81 -8.98 -15.60
CA ARG A 847 -6.38 -10.29 -15.10
C ARG A 847 -6.22 -10.30 -13.58
N PHE A 848 -5.57 -9.29 -13.02
CA PHE A 848 -5.29 -9.26 -11.59
C PHE A 848 -6.48 -8.81 -10.74
N LEU A 849 -7.63 -8.51 -11.34
CA LEU A 849 -8.92 -8.33 -10.67
C LEU A 849 -9.78 -9.60 -10.69
N ASP A 850 -9.48 -10.55 -11.59
CA ASP A 850 -10.18 -11.81 -11.68
C ASP A 850 -9.44 -12.94 -10.94
N PRO A 851 -10.00 -13.45 -9.83
CA PRO A 851 -9.41 -14.58 -9.10
C PRO A 851 -9.31 -15.88 -9.91
N LEU A 852 -10.20 -16.10 -10.89
CA LEU A 852 -10.16 -17.29 -11.73
C LEU A 852 -8.96 -17.26 -12.68
N SER A 853 -8.64 -16.10 -13.23
CA SER A 853 -7.54 -15.94 -14.18
C SER A 853 -6.15 -16.19 -13.57
N THR A 854 -6.05 -16.03 -12.25
CA THR A 854 -4.82 -16.19 -11.44
C THR A 854 -4.84 -17.46 -10.58
N ALA A 855 -5.80 -18.37 -10.79
CA ALA A 855 -6.05 -19.55 -9.96
C ALA A 855 -4.89 -20.57 -9.92
N ASN A 856 -4.02 -20.58 -10.95
CA ASN A 856 -2.88 -21.49 -11.04
C ASN A 856 -1.68 -21.06 -10.16
N LEU A 857 -1.74 -19.87 -9.55
CA LEU A 857 -0.74 -19.44 -8.58
C LEU A 857 -0.93 -20.26 -7.29
N LYS A 858 -0.06 -21.25 -7.06
CA LYS A 858 0.02 -22.01 -5.81
C LYS A 858 0.56 -21.13 -4.68
N ASP A 859 -0.23 -20.19 -4.20
CA ASP A 859 0.13 -19.48 -2.98
C ASP A 859 -0.16 -20.39 -1.78
N SER A 860 0.90 -20.67 -1.02
CA SER A 860 0.95 -21.39 0.26
C SER A 860 -0.37 -21.47 1.07
N GLY A 861 -1.26 -22.39 0.70
CA GLY A 861 -2.36 -22.90 1.54
C GLY A 861 -3.32 -21.86 2.16
N ARG A 862 -3.42 -20.63 1.63
CA ARG A 862 -4.32 -19.58 2.13
C ARG A 862 -5.36 -19.25 1.06
N GLU A 863 -6.65 -19.41 1.38
CA GLU A 863 -7.73 -18.98 0.49
C GLU A 863 -7.68 -17.45 0.27
N ARG A 864 -7.87 -17.03 -0.99
CA ARG A 864 -7.83 -15.62 -1.38
C ARG A 864 -9.11 -14.90 -0.92
N SER A 865 -8.98 -14.02 0.07
CA SER A 865 -10.00 -13.01 0.41
C SER A 865 -9.97 -11.82 -0.55
N ASP A 866 -11.06 -11.04 -0.61
CA ASP A 866 -11.16 -9.83 -1.46
C ASP A 866 -10.09 -8.76 -1.12
N ASP A 867 -9.64 -8.68 0.14
CA ASP A 867 -8.53 -7.80 0.55
C ASP A 867 -7.18 -8.26 -0.01
N ILE A 868 -6.98 -9.57 -0.18
CA ILE A 868 -5.83 -10.14 -0.88
C ILE A 868 -5.94 -9.91 -2.39
N MET A 869 -7.15 -9.87 -2.97
CA MET A 869 -7.34 -9.45 -4.37
C MET A 869 -6.99 -7.98 -4.59
N ASN A 870 -7.33 -7.10 -3.65
CA ASN A 870 -6.96 -5.69 -3.71
C ASN A 870 -5.44 -5.47 -3.54
N MET A 871 -4.76 -6.23 -2.68
CA MET A 871 -3.29 -6.20 -2.57
C MET A 871 -2.59 -6.91 -3.74
N SER A 872 -3.13 -7.99 -4.28
CA SER A 872 -2.54 -8.75 -5.39
C SER A 872 -2.78 -8.11 -6.75
N SER A 873 -3.84 -7.31 -6.91
CA SER A 873 -4.06 -6.46 -8.09
C SER A 873 -3.11 -5.28 -8.16
N SER A 874 -2.59 -4.83 -7.02
CA SER A 874 -1.68 -3.69 -7.00
C SER A 874 -0.41 -3.95 -7.80
N MET A 875 -0.02 -2.97 -8.63
CA MET A 875 1.18 -3.02 -9.47
C MET A 875 2.44 -3.26 -8.63
N VAL A 876 2.47 -2.73 -7.39
CA VAL A 876 3.63 -2.82 -6.49
C VAL A 876 3.76 -4.17 -5.76
N SER A 877 2.77 -5.04 -5.92
CA SER A 877 2.75 -6.36 -5.27
C SER A 877 3.58 -7.37 -6.05
N THR A 878 4.59 -7.92 -5.37
CA THR A 878 5.56 -8.88 -5.90
C THR A 878 5.31 -10.27 -5.35
N GLY A 879 5.63 -11.32 -6.10
CA GLY A 879 5.53 -12.70 -5.62
C GLY A 879 6.45 -13.63 -6.41
N LEU A 880 6.48 -14.91 -6.07
CA LEU A 880 7.33 -15.90 -6.76
C LEU A 880 7.04 -16.03 -8.26
N ASN A 881 5.83 -15.64 -8.68
CA ASN A 881 5.34 -15.71 -10.05
C ASN A 881 5.12 -14.32 -10.68
N TYR A 882 5.51 -13.24 -10.00
CA TYR A 882 5.48 -11.87 -10.51
C TYR A 882 6.73 -11.11 -10.03
N LEU A 883 7.75 -11.09 -10.89
CA LEU A 883 9.12 -10.65 -10.59
C LEU A 883 9.59 -9.33 -11.24
N PRO A 884 8.80 -8.45 -11.89
CA PRO A 884 9.34 -7.24 -12.52
C PRO A 884 9.98 -6.25 -11.54
N PHE A 885 9.51 -6.19 -10.30
CA PHE A 885 10.12 -5.39 -9.22
C PHE A 885 11.13 -6.20 -8.40
N GLY A 886 11.50 -7.41 -8.82
CA GLY A 886 12.19 -8.39 -7.98
C GLY A 886 11.30 -8.90 -6.85
N HIS A 887 11.90 -9.58 -5.86
CA HIS A 887 11.16 -10.11 -4.71
C HIS A 887 12.09 -10.29 -3.49
N GLY A 888 11.53 -10.30 -2.28
CA GLY A 888 12.27 -10.44 -1.02
C GLY A 888 13.07 -9.19 -0.62
N ARG A 889 14.20 -9.40 0.09
CA ARG A 889 15.07 -8.34 0.66
C ARG A 889 15.60 -7.32 -0.37
N HIS A 890 15.67 -7.74 -1.63
CA HIS A 890 16.19 -6.97 -2.77
C HIS A 890 15.09 -6.51 -3.73
N ALA A 891 13.81 -6.57 -3.31
CA ALA A 891 12.73 -5.98 -4.09
C ALA A 891 12.92 -4.46 -4.26
N CYS A 892 12.49 -3.94 -5.40
CA CYS A 892 12.63 -2.53 -5.78
C CYS A 892 12.12 -1.62 -4.66
N PRO A 893 12.98 -0.79 -4.05
CA PRO A 893 12.58 0.10 -2.96
C PRO A 893 11.70 1.25 -3.46
N GLY A 894 11.85 1.69 -4.71
CA GLY A 894 11.12 2.81 -5.30
C GLY A 894 9.74 2.46 -5.88
N ARG A 895 9.30 1.19 -5.84
CA ARG A 895 8.06 0.73 -6.53
C ARG A 895 6.80 1.52 -6.15
N PHE A 896 6.68 1.96 -4.90
CA PHE A 896 5.54 2.76 -4.44
C PHE A 896 5.53 4.17 -5.03
N PHE A 897 6.71 4.77 -5.18
CA PHE A 897 6.89 6.06 -5.84
C PHE A 897 6.56 5.94 -7.33
N VAL A 898 7.12 4.93 -8.01
CA VAL A 898 6.89 4.69 -9.44
C VAL A 898 5.41 4.43 -9.75
N SER A 899 4.73 3.62 -8.94
CA SER A 899 3.28 3.39 -9.10
C SER A 899 2.50 4.70 -8.95
N MET A 900 2.86 5.55 -7.99
CA MET A 900 2.22 6.86 -7.81
C MET A 900 2.46 7.77 -9.01
N GLU A 901 3.72 7.93 -9.43
CA GLU A 901 4.14 8.75 -10.58
C GLU A 901 3.41 8.31 -11.86
N MET A 902 3.44 7.02 -12.19
CA MET A 902 2.81 6.48 -13.40
C MET A 902 1.29 6.64 -13.39
N LYS A 903 0.64 6.43 -12.24
CA LYS A 903 -0.81 6.60 -12.12
C LYS A 903 -1.24 8.05 -12.26
N ILE A 904 -0.51 9.00 -11.65
CA ILE A 904 -0.77 10.43 -11.83
C ILE A 904 -0.72 10.80 -13.31
N ILE A 905 0.37 10.43 -13.99
CA ILE A 905 0.58 10.75 -15.41
C ILE A 905 -0.52 10.11 -16.27
N MET A 906 -0.79 8.82 -16.11
CA MET A 906 -1.81 8.13 -16.93
C MET A 906 -3.22 8.65 -16.65
N ALA A 907 -3.55 8.91 -15.39
CA ALA A 907 -4.86 9.44 -15.04
C ALA A 907 -5.09 10.82 -15.63
N HIS A 908 -4.09 11.71 -15.58
CA HIS A 908 -4.20 13.01 -16.24
C HIS A 908 -4.32 12.87 -17.76
N ILE A 909 -3.51 12.02 -18.41
CA ILE A 909 -3.62 11.78 -19.86
C ILE A 909 -5.01 11.25 -20.22
N LEU A 910 -5.54 10.29 -19.48
CA LEU A 910 -6.85 9.69 -19.75
C LEU A 910 -7.98 10.71 -19.58
N LEU A 911 -7.92 11.62 -18.61
CA LEU A 911 -8.97 12.62 -18.40
C LEU A 911 -8.93 13.76 -19.42
N THR A 912 -7.75 14.11 -19.92
CA THR A 912 -7.56 15.34 -20.71
C THR A 912 -7.41 15.08 -22.21
N TYR A 913 -6.92 13.91 -22.62
CA TYR A 913 -6.58 13.61 -24.02
C TYR A 913 -7.25 12.34 -24.53
N ASP A 914 -7.68 12.36 -25.78
CA ASP A 914 -7.83 11.16 -26.59
C ASP A 914 -6.50 10.82 -27.27
N PHE A 915 -6.15 9.53 -27.32
CA PHE A 915 -4.92 9.07 -27.98
C PHE A 915 -5.16 7.78 -28.76
N LYS A 916 -4.47 7.63 -29.89
CA LYS A 916 -4.45 6.42 -30.71
C LYS A 916 -3.08 6.22 -31.36
N LEU A 917 -2.83 5.02 -31.88
CA LEU A 917 -1.72 4.83 -32.80
C LEU A 917 -1.99 5.60 -34.10
N MET A 918 -0.92 6.13 -34.70
CA MET A 918 -0.99 6.77 -36.02
C MET A 918 -1.45 5.75 -37.07
N ASP A 919 -2.28 6.18 -38.02
CA ASP A 919 -2.87 5.29 -39.03
C ASP A 919 -1.76 4.55 -39.81
N GLY A 920 -1.90 3.22 -39.95
CA GLY A 920 -0.90 2.35 -40.56
C GLY A 920 0.25 1.91 -39.64
N CYS A 921 0.34 2.44 -38.42
CA CYS A 921 1.29 1.94 -37.42
C CYS A 921 0.68 0.73 -36.68
N VAL A 922 1.28 -0.44 -36.87
CA VAL A 922 1.02 -1.61 -36.02
C VAL A 922 1.95 -1.51 -34.81
N ARG A 923 1.51 -1.98 -33.64
CA ARG A 923 2.42 -2.13 -32.52
C ARG A 923 3.56 -3.03 -32.91
N ASP A 924 4.75 -2.46 -32.90
CA ASP A 924 5.97 -3.23 -32.97
C ASP A 924 6.08 -4.05 -31.67
N GLN A 925 5.82 -5.35 -31.75
CA GLN A 925 6.11 -6.29 -30.63
C GLN A 925 7.60 -6.26 -30.26
N THR A 926 8.42 -5.64 -31.11
CA THR A 926 9.84 -5.40 -30.94
C THR A 926 10.17 -3.92 -30.71
N LEU A 927 9.43 -3.23 -29.85
CA LEU A 927 9.83 -1.93 -29.28
C LEU A 927 11.26 -1.88 -28.68
N GLU A 928 11.93 -3.03 -28.58
CA GLU A 928 13.35 -3.19 -28.27
C GLU A 928 14.32 -3.08 -29.48
N LYS A 929 13.92 -3.31 -30.75
CA LYS A 929 14.88 -3.92 -31.71
C LYS A 929 15.35 -3.09 -32.91
N GLU A 930 14.58 -2.19 -33.52
CA GLU A 930 15.09 -1.50 -34.73
C GLU A 930 15.57 -0.07 -34.48
N LYS A 931 14.77 0.81 -33.88
CA LYS A 931 15.08 2.26 -33.88
C LYS A 931 16.10 2.72 -32.83
N GLN A 932 16.17 2.07 -31.66
CA GLN A 932 17.22 2.35 -30.66
C GLN A 932 18.59 1.86 -31.12
N TRP A 933 18.64 0.68 -31.74
CA TRP A 933 19.88 0.08 -32.24
C TRP A 933 20.36 0.70 -33.56
N GLN A 934 19.49 1.09 -34.50
CA GLN A 934 19.92 1.89 -35.65
C GLN A 934 20.45 3.26 -35.24
N TRP A 935 19.92 3.88 -34.18
CA TRP A 935 20.49 5.10 -33.61
C TRP A 935 21.88 4.84 -32.98
N LEU A 936 22.07 3.73 -32.26
CA LEU A 936 23.38 3.30 -31.71
C LEU A 936 24.40 2.92 -32.79
N LEU A 937 24.00 2.20 -33.83
CA LEU A 937 24.83 1.86 -35.00
C LEU A 937 25.18 3.11 -35.81
N ASN A 938 24.28 4.09 -35.92
CA ASN A 938 24.56 5.38 -36.55
C ASN A 938 25.55 6.22 -35.71
N MET A 939 25.49 6.14 -34.37
CA MET A 939 26.51 6.72 -33.46
C MET A 939 27.87 6.01 -33.54
N ALA A 940 27.89 4.67 -33.69
CA ALA A 940 29.11 3.90 -33.90
C ALA A 940 29.73 4.15 -35.28
N LYS A 941 28.91 4.33 -36.32
CA LYS A 941 29.36 4.80 -37.65
C LYS A 941 29.90 6.22 -37.62
N LEU A 942 29.33 7.11 -36.80
CA LEU A 942 29.86 8.46 -36.56
C LEU A 942 31.23 8.46 -35.85
N ALA A 943 31.60 7.39 -35.15
CA ALA A 943 32.88 7.25 -34.45
C ALA A 943 33.97 6.54 -35.28
N LEU A 944 33.67 6.05 -36.49
CA LEU A 944 34.61 5.37 -37.38
C LEU A 944 34.75 6.06 -38.74
N VAL A 945 34.69 7.39 -38.78
CA VAL A 945 35.11 8.16 -39.96
C VAL A 945 36.58 8.55 -39.81
N LYS A 946 37.42 7.95 -40.65
CA LYS A 946 38.81 8.34 -40.87
C LYS A 946 38.83 9.80 -41.35
N PRO A 947 39.66 10.71 -40.79
CA PRO A 947 39.66 12.09 -41.21
C PRO A 947 40.27 12.18 -42.61
N GLY A 948 39.46 12.56 -43.60
CA GLY A 948 39.88 12.73 -44.99
C GLY A 948 39.24 13.97 -45.60
N LEU A 949 39.97 15.09 -45.48
CA LEU A 949 40.00 16.29 -46.34
C LEU A 949 38.68 17.08 -46.61
N PRO A 950 38.77 18.41 -46.81
CA PRO A 950 37.61 19.29 -46.80
C PRO A 950 36.83 19.25 -48.14
N PRO A 951 35.49 19.44 -48.13
CA PRO A 951 34.71 19.51 -49.34
C PRO A 951 34.77 20.92 -49.95
N SER A 952 35.22 21.00 -51.20
CA SER A 952 34.90 22.11 -52.09
C SER A 952 33.52 21.89 -52.71
N LEU A 953 32.82 23.01 -52.93
CA LEU A 953 31.51 23.16 -53.53
C LEU A 953 31.30 22.30 -54.80
N ASP A 954 30.12 21.73 -55.01
CA ASP A 954 29.13 22.32 -55.94
C ASP A 954 27.76 21.61 -55.88
N THR A 955 26.76 22.44 -56.12
CA THR A 955 25.34 22.20 -56.36
C THR A 955 25.05 21.31 -57.58
N ARG A 956 23.92 20.57 -57.57
CA ARG A 956 22.85 20.55 -58.62
C ARG A 956 22.00 19.26 -58.68
N PHE A 957 20.67 19.46 -58.82
CA PHE A 957 19.61 18.66 -59.51
C PHE A 957 19.56 17.13 -59.27
N GLY A 958 18.43 16.43 -59.10
CA GLY A 958 17.00 16.66 -59.33
C GLY A 958 16.29 15.29 -59.20
N ALA A 959 15.00 15.28 -58.88
CA ALA A 959 14.12 14.08 -58.93
C ALA A 959 13.88 13.63 -60.41
N PRO A 960 13.14 12.56 -60.77
CA PRO A 960 12.30 11.64 -59.97
C PRO A 960 12.28 10.13 -60.42
N CYS A 961 11.37 9.34 -59.81
CA CYS A 961 10.63 8.19 -60.36
C CYS A 961 11.21 6.74 -60.38
N THR A 962 10.57 5.91 -59.53
CA THR A 962 9.88 4.62 -59.79
C THR A 962 10.56 3.43 -60.49
N THR A 963 10.17 2.25 -59.96
CA THR A 963 10.03 0.91 -60.58
C THR A 963 11.29 0.05 -60.74
N LEU A 964 11.34 -1.10 -60.03
CA LEU A 964 11.41 -2.45 -60.62
C LEU A 964 11.48 -3.56 -59.56
N PHE A 965 10.44 -4.41 -59.57
CA PHE A 965 10.40 -5.87 -59.45
C PHE A 965 11.25 -6.58 -58.36
N HIS A 966 10.61 -7.25 -57.39
CA HIS A 966 10.04 -8.63 -57.44
C HIS A 966 11.08 -9.73 -57.21
N THR A 967 10.58 -10.81 -56.59
CA THR A 967 11.13 -12.17 -56.44
C THR A 967 12.27 -12.34 -55.43
N LEU A 968 11.92 -12.84 -54.24
CA LEU A 968 12.05 -14.27 -53.95
C LEU A 968 11.31 -14.66 -52.66
N SER A 969 10.70 -15.83 -52.78
CA SER A 969 9.77 -16.56 -51.94
C SER A 969 10.47 -17.38 -50.84
N PHE A 970 9.79 -17.46 -49.69
CA PHE A 970 9.55 -18.63 -48.81
C PHE A 970 10.70 -19.32 -48.04
N GLU A 971 10.33 -19.68 -46.78
CA GLU A 971 10.74 -20.86 -45.96
C GLU A 971 12.25 -21.04 -45.69
N ASP A 972 12.78 -21.09 -44.46
CA ASP A 972 12.35 -21.64 -43.17
C ASP A 972 12.71 -20.74 -41.96
#